data_AF-A0A7C6SPT4-F1
#
_entry.id   AF-A0A7C6SPT4-F1
#
_cell.length_a   1.000
_cell.length_b   1.000
_cell.length_c   1.000
_cell.angle_alpha   90.00
_cell.angle_beta   90.00
_cell.angle_gamma   90.00
#
_symmetry.space_group_name_H-M   'P 1'
#
loop_
_entity.id
_entity.type
_entity.pdbx_description
1 polymer ?
#
loop_
_entity_poly.entity_id
_entity_poly.type
_entity_poly.pdbx_seq_one_letter_code
_entity_poly.pdbx_strand_id
1 'polypeptide(L)'
;MKYMHSEWSGRLRHWINTLRQDIYLPVQDIAFEGFFTMEHLTPEQAAQGSFSPIPRGTKWGKMYEYCWLRATVTVPEGNAPRYALNLPVGSEATLFLDGKAFGTYRSDWVKDPLHYIVDNFLPVGEPAGTKHELLIEAYAGHFFPQSTLGGCATGPVMPGAYQDPKKDGERAEIGHCTLGIWSEEAYQLLMDVMTLQMLMEQLDDNSLRADKIAAALEHFTLAVDFEQPLEQRIQSYREGRKALAPALAARNGSTMPVFYGIGNAHLDLVWLWPIAETIRKTARTFAAQLRLLDEYPDYMFLQSQPASYVMCRDHYPELYERVRKAIRDGRWIAEGAMWSEPDTNMTSGESLIRQIVHGKRFYKEELGVDSQLLWLPDSFGYSAALPQILNGCGVKYLVTQKIFWSYNEGDQFPYHYFTWQGADGSAIDTFLPTSYTYRTDPKEICETWNKRVEKRGLDAFLLPFGYGDGGGGPCRDYLEYMEREKDLEGMPKMRMASPITFFKDMEAQGGPNHTYVGELYFSAHRGVYTAQAAVKKGNRKGEIALREAEVWGSLAQAKGHAYPYADMDAQWKVLLFNQFHDILPGSSIARVYDEALEQHNDIIRAATGHAADAQQALITKDEGVTVFNSLCFERQALVTLPADYAQGAVTQEGAPVPTQPTQNGALALVDLPAVGAVSLTPATAKGKAGPCTAAMEGANVRLTNDHVDITFNALGEITSFVDKATGREYAAGPMNKLLMYKDVPRLFDAWDIDSHYELQPVALDEPATITVLEASGLRASLRVTRRINNSQFTQDI
;
A
#
# COMPACT_ATOMS: atom_id res chain seq x y z
N MET A 1 -15.93 14.48 -33.09
CA MET A 1 -15.07 15.67 -32.90
C MET A 1 -15.81 16.85 -33.49
N LYS A 2 -16.01 17.92 -32.72
CA LYS A 2 -16.81 19.08 -33.17
C LYS A 2 -16.12 19.93 -34.25
N TYR A 3 -14.79 19.82 -34.37
CA TYR A 3 -13.93 20.66 -35.19
C TYR A 3 -13.75 20.25 -36.65
N MET A 4 -13.96 18.97 -36.93
CA MET A 4 -13.79 18.42 -38.28
C MET A 4 -15.14 17.98 -38.81
N HIS A 5 -15.31 18.10 -40.13
CA HIS A 5 -16.43 17.46 -40.81
C HIS A 5 -16.46 15.96 -40.44
N SER A 6 -17.65 15.36 -40.43
CA SER A 6 -17.82 13.96 -40.02
C SER A 6 -16.99 13.00 -40.88
N GLU A 7 -16.80 13.33 -42.16
CA GLU A 7 -15.93 12.59 -43.09
C GLU A 7 -14.47 12.62 -42.66
N TRP A 8 -13.93 13.79 -42.31
CA TRP A 8 -12.55 13.93 -41.81
C TRP A 8 -12.36 13.24 -40.46
N SER A 9 -13.32 13.39 -39.55
CA SER A 9 -13.30 12.69 -38.25
C SER A 9 -13.30 11.17 -38.41
N GLY A 10 -14.10 10.65 -39.35
CA GLY A 10 -14.14 9.23 -39.69
C GLY A 10 -12.81 8.77 -40.30
N ARG A 11 -12.30 9.52 -41.28
CA ARG A 11 -11.01 9.26 -41.93
C ARG A 11 -9.86 9.22 -40.92
N LEU A 12 -9.74 10.23 -40.05
CA LEU A 12 -8.70 10.29 -39.02
C LEU A 12 -8.73 9.05 -38.12
N ARG A 13 -9.91 8.62 -37.67
CA ARG A 13 -10.07 7.41 -36.86
C ARG A 13 -9.59 6.16 -37.59
N HIS A 14 -9.94 6.01 -38.87
CA HIS A 14 -9.44 4.90 -39.68
C HIS A 14 -7.92 4.93 -39.83
N TRP A 15 -7.33 6.11 -40.06
CA TRP A 15 -5.88 6.27 -40.19
C TRP A 15 -5.15 5.91 -38.90
N ILE A 16 -5.64 6.37 -37.74
CA ILE A 16 -5.07 6.01 -36.43
C ILE A 16 -5.15 4.49 -36.19
N ASN A 17 -6.30 3.87 -36.49
CA ASN A 17 -6.49 2.43 -36.32
C ASN A 17 -5.53 1.62 -37.20
N THR A 18 -5.40 1.99 -38.48
CA THR A 18 -4.49 1.31 -39.41
C THR A 18 -3.02 1.56 -39.02
N LEU A 19 -2.68 2.77 -38.58
CA LEU A 19 -1.34 3.09 -38.11
C LEU A 19 -0.94 2.24 -36.91
N ARG A 20 -1.85 2.05 -35.93
CA ARG A 20 -1.64 1.14 -34.79
C ARG A 20 -1.34 -0.29 -35.20
N GLN A 21 -1.95 -0.77 -36.29
CA GLN A 21 -1.73 -2.12 -36.82
C GLN A 21 -0.37 -2.26 -37.53
N ASP A 22 0.20 -1.18 -38.08
CA ASP A 22 1.47 -1.21 -38.81
C ASP A 22 2.71 -0.92 -37.95
N ILE A 23 2.53 -0.75 -36.63
CA ILE A 23 3.65 -0.54 -35.69
C ILE A 23 4.44 -1.82 -35.43
N TYR A 24 3.76 -2.98 -35.37
CA TYR A 24 4.39 -4.25 -35.05
C TYR A 24 4.11 -5.29 -36.13
N LEU A 25 5.17 -5.75 -36.80
CA LEU A 25 5.11 -6.75 -37.86
C LEU A 25 5.78 -8.05 -37.37
N PRO A 26 5.02 -9.10 -37.03
CA PRO A 26 5.61 -10.37 -36.59
C PRO A 26 6.41 -11.01 -37.72
N VAL A 27 7.64 -11.46 -37.42
CA VAL A 27 8.55 -12.08 -38.40
C VAL A 27 9.07 -13.45 -37.98
N GLN A 28 8.98 -13.78 -36.69
CA GLN A 28 9.41 -15.07 -36.15
C GLN A 28 8.45 -15.54 -35.05
N ASP A 29 8.06 -16.82 -35.11
CA ASP A 29 7.36 -17.50 -34.01
C ASP A 29 8.34 -17.91 -32.92
N ILE A 30 7.93 -17.75 -31.66
CA ILE A 30 8.72 -18.17 -30.50
C ILE A 30 8.12 -19.45 -29.94
N ALA A 31 8.88 -20.55 -30.02
CA ALA A 31 8.53 -21.81 -29.38
C ALA A 31 9.19 -21.90 -28.00
N PHE A 32 8.39 -22.20 -26.98
CA PHE A 32 8.87 -22.31 -25.61
C PHE A 32 9.03 -23.77 -25.18
N GLU A 33 10.03 -23.99 -24.34
CA GLU A 33 10.06 -25.09 -23.39
C GLU A 33 9.76 -24.52 -22.00
N GLY A 34 9.24 -25.32 -21.07
CA GLY A 34 8.97 -24.87 -19.72
C GLY A 34 8.65 -25.98 -18.74
N PHE A 35 8.40 -25.57 -17.49
CA PHE A 35 7.89 -26.41 -16.42
C PHE A 35 7.06 -25.56 -15.43
N PHE A 36 6.24 -26.24 -14.63
CA PHE A 36 5.39 -25.62 -13.61
C PHE A 36 5.90 -25.95 -12.22
N THR A 37 5.76 -25.01 -11.28
CA THR A 37 6.23 -25.21 -9.89
C THR A 37 5.38 -24.40 -8.89
N MET A 38 5.25 -24.92 -7.67
CA MET A 38 4.70 -24.18 -6.53
C MET A 38 5.79 -23.46 -5.72
N GLU A 39 7.06 -23.79 -5.98
CA GLU A 39 8.20 -23.16 -5.34
C GLU A 39 8.55 -21.87 -6.08
N HIS A 40 8.79 -20.82 -5.32
CA HIS A 40 9.40 -19.62 -5.88
C HIS A 40 10.89 -19.88 -6.07
N LEU A 41 11.37 -19.78 -7.31
CA LEU A 41 12.75 -20.05 -7.70
C LEU A 41 13.44 -18.75 -8.12
N THR A 42 14.72 -18.62 -7.83
CA THR A 42 15.56 -17.61 -8.51
C THR A 42 15.73 -17.97 -9.98
N PRO A 43 16.01 -16.99 -10.87
CA PRO A 43 16.29 -17.27 -12.28
C PRO A 43 17.38 -18.33 -12.49
N GLU A 44 18.42 -18.33 -11.65
CA GLU A 44 19.53 -19.28 -11.70
C GLU A 44 19.10 -20.70 -11.30
N GLN A 45 18.22 -20.83 -10.31
CA GLN A 45 17.63 -22.12 -9.93
C GLN A 45 16.68 -22.62 -11.02
N ALA A 46 15.84 -21.74 -11.57
CA ALA A 46 14.90 -22.09 -12.62
C ALA A 46 15.60 -22.54 -13.90
N ALA A 47 16.73 -21.92 -14.26
CA ALA A 47 17.53 -22.30 -15.43
C ALA A 47 18.07 -23.75 -15.36
N GLN A 48 18.15 -24.34 -14.16
CA GLN A 48 18.55 -25.74 -13.93
C GLN A 48 17.36 -26.72 -13.97
N GLY A 49 16.14 -26.21 -14.14
CA GLY A 49 14.92 -27.02 -14.17
C GLY A 49 14.80 -27.93 -15.40
N SER A 50 13.88 -28.89 -15.31
CA SER A 50 13.58 -29.84 -16.38
C SER A 50 12.63 -29.23 -17.42
N PHE A 51 13.14 -28.38 -18.30
CA PHE A 51 12.38 -27.79 -19.39
C PHE A 51 11.89 -28.84 -20.40
N SER A 52 10.61 -28.76 -20.74
CA SER A 52 9.96 -29.62 -21.75
C SER A 52 9.12 -28.78 -22.72
N PRO A 53 8.89 -29.20 -23.97
CA PRO A 53 8.14 -28.39 -24.94
C PRO A 53 6.75 -27.97 -24.45
N ILE A 54 6.43 -26.68 -24.51
CA ILE A 54 5.12 -26.10 -24.19
C ILE A 54 4.53 -25.47 -25.46
N PRO A 55 3.64 -26.18 -26.18
CA PRO A 55 3.06 -25.65 -27.40
C PRO A 55 2.05 -24.53 -27.14
N ARG A 56 1.81 -23.70 -28.16
CA ARG A 56 0.71 -22.73 -28.19
C ARG A 56 -0.63 -23.41 -27.85
N GLY A 57 -1.46 -22.75 -27.07
CA GLY A 57 -2.76 -23.25 -26.59
C GLY A 57 -2.66 -24.16 -25.37
N THR A 58 -1.45 -24.38 -24.83
CA THR A 58 -1.29 -25.10 -23.56
C THR A 58 -1.98 -24.33 -22.45
N LYS A 59 -3.00 -24.94 -21.86
CA LYS A 59 -3.64 -24.49 -20.63
C LYS A 59 -2.86 -25.00 -19.43
N TRP A 60 -2.64 -24.14 -18.45
CA TRP A 60 -1.86 -24.46 -17.27
C TRP A 60 -2.32 -23.64 -16.07
N GLY A 61 -1.75 -23.93 -14.90
CA GLY A 61 -1.86 -23.08 -13.73
C GLY A 61 -2.89 -23.56 -12.71
N LYS A 62 -2.40 -24.12 -11.60
CA LYS A 62 -3.13 -24.20 -10.33
C LYS A 62 -3.12 -22.85 -9.61
N MET A 63 -3.93 -22.70 -8.56
CA MET A 63 -3.82 -21.49 -7.72
C MET A 63 -2.40 -21.30 -7.20
N TYR A 64 -1.87 -20.08 -7.39
CA TYR A 64 -0.52 -19.68 -6.97
C TYR A 64 0.64 -20.39 -7.68
N GLU A 65 0.38 -21.19 -8.72
CA GLU A 65 1.43 -21.89 -9.47
C GLU A 65 2.23 -20.94 -10.37
N TYR A 66 3.52 -21.21 -10.52
CA TYR A 66 4.43 -20.48 -11.40
C TYR A 66 4.76 -21.32 -12.63
N CYS A 67 5.01 -20.65 -13.75
CA CYS A 67 5.52 -21.26 -14.97
C CYS A 67 6.82 -20.59 -15.37
N TRP A 68 7.85 -21.40 -15.56
CA TRP A 68 9.11 -20.96 -16.14
C TRP A 68 9.15 -21.39 -17.60
N LEU A 69 9.32 -20.42 -18.51
CA LEU A 69 9.46 -20.65 -19.94
C LEU A 69 10.84 -20.23 -20.42
N ARG A 70 11.43 -20.99 -21.32
CA ARG A 70 12.71 -20.71 -21.97
C ARG A 70 12.55 -20.80 -23.48
N ALA A 71 13.16 -19.85 -24.19
CA ALA A 71 13.31 -19.89 -25.63
C ALA A 71 14.62 -19.21 -26.05
N THR A 72 15.14 -19.57 -27.22
CA THR A 72 16.17 -18.80 -27.91
C THR A 72 15.52 -17.98 -29.01
N VAL A 73 15.70 -16.67 -29.00
CA VAL A 73 15.29 -15.78 -30.10
C VAL A 73 16.51 -15.39 -30.91
N THR A 74 16.34 -15.19 -32.22
CA THR A 74 17.46 -14.87 -33.12
C THR A 74 17.13 -13.60 -33.89
N VAL A 75 18.06 -12.64 -33.90
CA VAL A 75 17.91 -11.40 -34.67
C VAL A 75 17.70 -11.77 -36.14
N PRO A 76 16.54 -11.45 -36.74
CA PRO A 76 16.22 -11.81 -38.12
C PRO A 76 17.19 -11.19 -39.15
N GLU A 77 17.25 -11.79 -40.34
CA GLU A 77 17.91 -11.12 -41.48
C GLU A 77 17.19 -9.81 -41.84
N GLY A 78 17.95 -8.75 -42.09
CA GLY A 78 17.43 -7.43 -42.44
C GLY A 78 18.19 -6.30 -41.79
N ASN A 79 17.66 -5.08 -41.94
CA ASN A 79 18.21 -3.84 -41.39
C ASN A 79 17.15 -3.08 -40.58
N ALA A 80 16.20 -3.80 -39.98
CA ALA A 80 15.18 -3.17 -39.15
C ALA A 80 15.84 -2.44 -37.96
N PRO A 81 15.39 -1.23 -37.62
CA PRO A 81 16.03 -0.44 -36.57
C PRO A 81 15.81 -1.04 -35.17
N ARG A 82 14.74 -1.81 -34.97
CA ARG A 82 14.35 -2.35 -33.67
C ARG A 82 13.48 -3.60 -33.83
N TYR A 83 13.66 -4.56 -32.93
CA TYR A 83 12.84 -5.77 -32.83
C TYR A 83 12.17 -5.84 -31.46
N ALA A 84 10.87 -6.17 -31.44
CA ALA A 84 10.05 -6.23 -30.24
C ALA A 84 9.51 -7.64 -30.00
N LEU A 85 9.28 -7.97 -28.74
CA LEU A 85 8.69 -9.24 -28.31
C LEU A 85 7.21 -9.02 -27.95
N ASN A 86 6.33 -9.83 -28.55
CA ASN A 86 4.93 -9.95 -28.13
C ASN A 86 4.74 -11.33 -27.48
N LEU A 87 4.49 -11.36 -26.16
CA LEU A 87 4.60 -12.54 -25.32
C LEU A 87 3.31 -12.84 -24.52
N PRO A 88 2.17 -13.12 -25.17
CA PRO A 88 0.93 -13.44 -24.47
C PRO A 88 1.00 -14.81 -23.78
N VAL A 89 1.68 -14.89 -22.64
CA VAL A 89 1.88 -16.11 -21.84
C VAL A 89 0.72 -16.44 -20.90
N GLY A 90 -0.40 -15.72 -21.05
CA GLY A 90 -1.64 -15.96 -20.32
C GLY A 90 -1.73 -15.27 -18.96
N SER A 91 -0.68 -14.58 -18.53
CA SER A 91 -0.63 -13.84 -17.27
C SER A 91 0.51 -12.84 -17.23
N GLU A 92 0.54 -12.02 -16.17
CA GLU A 92 1.66 -11.14 -15.88
C GLU A 92 2.97 -11.94 -15.68
N ALA A 93 4.06 -11.40 -16.23
CA ALA A 93 5.34 -12.10 -16.22
C ALA A 93 6.54 -11.18 -16.03
N THR A 94 7.57 -11.73 -15.39
CA THR A 94 8.92 -11.16 -15.32
C THR A 94 9.73 -11.74 -16.46
N LEU A 95 10.35 -10.86 -17.25
CA LEU A 95 11.15 -11.24 -18.41
C LEU A 95 12.64 -11.13 -18.06
N PHE A 96 13.41 -12.12 -18.48
CA PHE A 96 14.87 -12.14 -18.39
C PHE A 96 15.45 -12.36 -19.78
N LEU A 97 16.45 -11.56 -20.14
CA LEU A 97 17.17 -11.67 -21.40
C LEU A 97 18.65 -11.88 -21.09
N ASP A 98 19.24 -12.94 -21.62
CA ASP A 98 20.64 -13.33 -21.41
C ASP A 98 21.03 -13.38 -19.92
N GLY A 99 20.12 -13.94 -19.11
CA GLY A 99 20.29 -14.09 -17.66
C GLY A 99 19.99 -12.83 -16.84
N LYS A 100 19.62 -11.71 -17.47
CA LYS A 100 19.40 -10.43 -16.78
C LYS A 100 17.93 -10.08 -16.71
N ALA A 101 17.48 -9.57 -15.55
CA ALA A 101 16.15 -9.00 -15.43
C ALA A 101 15.98 -7.88 -16.46
N PHE A 102 15.02 -8.08 -17.36
CA PHE A 102 14.90 -7.35 -18.61
C PHE A 102 13.64 -6.50 -18.64
N GLY A 103 12.49 -7.03 -18.24
CA GLY A 103 11.24 -6.28 -18.34
C GLY A 103 10.02 -7.06 -17.87
N THR A 104 8.87 -6.73 -18.45
CA THR A 104 7.57 -7.28 -18.02
C THR A 104 6.65 -7.60 -19.19
N TYR A 105 5.89 -8.68 -19.04
CA TYR A 105 4.60 -8.77 -19.71
C TYR A 105 3.53 -8.27 -18.75
N ARG A 106 2.84 -7.19 -19.14
CA ARG A 106 1.97 -6.41 -18.25
C ARG A 106 0.72 -7.21 -17.83
N SER A 107 0.11 -6.78 -16.73
CA SER A 107 -1.14 -7.34 -16.21
C SER A 107 -2.33 -7.02 -17.13
N ASP A 108 -3.37 -7.84 -17.05
CA ASP A 108 -4.57 -7.79 -17.91
C ASP A 108 -5.41 -6.51 -17.78
N TRP A 109 -5.29 -5.78 -16.67
CA TRP A 109 -5.95 -4.49 -16.47
C TRP A 109 -5.37 -3.36 -17.34
N VAL A 110 -4.21 -3.58 -17.98
CA VAL A 110 -3.67 -2.68 -18.99
C VAL A 110 -4.51 -2.77 -20.27
N LYS A 111 -5.17 -1.66 -20.62
CA LYS A 111 -6.18 -1.60 -21.68
C LYS A 111 -5.63 -1.37 -23.09
N ASP A 112 -4.46 -0.73 -23.24
CA ASP A 112 -3.87 -0.50 -24.57
C ASP A 112 -3.03 -1.72 -24.97
N PRO A 113 -3.41 -2.48 -26.01
CA PRO A 113 -2.66 -3.66 -26.46
C PRO A 113 -1.21 -3.36 -26.83
N LEU A 114 -0.91 -2.13 -27.28
CA LEU A 114 0.45 -1.74 -27.65
C LEU A 114 1.40 -1.74 -26.44
N HIS A 115 0.88 -1.45 -25.25
CA HIS A 115 1.68 -1.36 -24.03
C HIS A 115 2.23 -2.71 -23.55
N TYR A 116 1.75 -3.83 -24.10
CA TYR A 116 2.33 -5.16 -23.87
C TYR A 116 3.61 -5.40 -24.70
N ILE A 117 3.87 -4.56 -25.71
CA ILE A 117 4.95 -4.72 -26.69
C ILE A 117 5.96 -3.57 -26.61
N VAL A 118 5.46 -2.34 -26.37
CA VAL A 118 6.20 -1.06 -26.54
C VAL A 118 7.46 -0.91 -25.69
N ASP A 119 7.71 -1.77 -24.71
CA ASP A 119 8.90 -1.71 -23.85
C ASP A 119 9.78 -2.98 -23.95
N ASN A 120 9.36 -3.97 -24.74
CA ASN A 120 9.95 -5.30 -24.79
C ASN A 120 10.86 -5.48 -26.01
N PHE A 121 11.90 -4.63 -26.13
CA PHE A 121 12.81 -4.62 -27.28
C PHE A 121 14.13 -5.35 -27.04
N LEU A 122 14.54 -6.17 -28.00
CA LEU A 122 15.92 -6.66 -28.06
C LEU A 122 16.92 -5.48 -28.11
N PRO A 123 18.18 -5.67 -27.68
CA PRO A 123 19.20 -4.65 -27.81
C PRO A 123 19.31 -4.12 -29.25
N VAL A 124 19.48 -2.80 -29.38
CA VAL A 124 19.50 -2.14 -30.69
C VAL A 124 20.88 -2.27 -31.33
N GLY A 125 20.91 -2.51 -32.66
CA GLY A 125 22.13 -2.49 -33.46
C GLY A 125 22.89 -3.83 -33.50
N GLU A 126 22.27 -4.92 -33.06
CA GLU A 126 22.90 -6.24 -33.08
C GLU A 126 22.91 -6.85 -34.49
N PRO A 127 23.98 -7.60 -34.86
CA PRO A 127 24.05 -8.28 -36.15
C PRO A 127 22.94 -9.33 -36.33
N ALA A 128 22.47 -9.50 -37.56
CA ALA A 128 21.60 -10.62 -37.92
C ALA A 128 22.23 -11.96 -37.54
N GLY A 129 21.43 -12.87 -37.02
CA GLY A 129 21.88 -14.17 -36.50
C GLY A 129 22.38 -14.16 -35.05
N THR A 130 22.48 -12.98 -34.39
CA THR A 130 22.73 -12.90 -32.94
C THR A 130 21.60 -13.60 -32.19
N LYS A 131 21.95 -14.42 -31.20
CA LYS A 131 21.02 -15.22 -30.41
C LYS A 131 20.91 -14.66 -29.01
N HIS A 132 19.69 -14.56 -28.51
CA HIS A 132 19.40 -14.21 -27.12
C HIS A 132 18.63 -15.33 -26.44
N GLU A 133 19.00 -15.59 -25.20
CA GLU A 133 18.27 -16.50 -24.33
C GLU A 133 17.18 -15.73 -23.60
N LEU A 134 15.93 -16.10 -23.86
CA LEU A 134 14.75 -15.56 -23.21
C LEU A 134 14.30 -16.54 -22.13
N LEU A 135 14.22 -16.05 -20.88
CA LEU A 135 13.62 -16.77 -19.77
C LEU A 135 12.45 -15.94 -19.24
N ILE A 136 11.32 -16.58 -18.97
CA ILE A 136 10.09 -15.93 -18.53
C ILE A 136 9.60 -16.63 -17.28
N GLU A 137 9.27 -15.84 -16.27
CA GLU A 137 8.57 -16.31 -15.08
C GLU A 137 7.15 -15.76 -15.10
N ALA A 138 6.16 -16.63 -15.31
CA ALA A 138 4.74 -16.30 -15.42
C ALA A 138 3.94 -16.78 -14.19
N TYR A 139 2.90 -16.03 -13.82
CA TYR A 139 2.05 -16.32 -12.67
C TYR A 139 0.71 -16.96 -13.05
N ALA A 140 0.31 -18.12 -12.55
CA ALA A 140 -1.03 -18.66 -12.85
C ALA A 140 -2.19 -17.82 -12.28
N GLY A 141 -1.90 -16.94 -11.33
CA GLY A 141 -2.91 -16.19 -10.59
C GLY A 141 -3.55 -17.01 -9.47
N HIS A 142 -4.56 -16.43 -8.86
CA HIS A 142 -5.40 -17.04 -7.84
C HIS A 142 -6.79 -16.44 -7.91
N PHE A 143 -7.73 -16.99 -7.15
CA PHE A 143 -9.08 -16.45 -7.10
C PHE A 143 -9.22 -15.41 -6.00
N PHE A 144 -9.82 -14.29 -6.36
CA PHE A 144 -10.45 -13.36 -5.45
C PHE A 144 -11.80 -12.92 -6.03
N PRO A 145 -12.80 -12.60 -5.20
CA PRO A 145 -14.14 -12.26 -5.66
C PRO A 145 -14.14 -11.01 -6.55
N GLN A 146 -14.76 -11.10 -7.73
CA GLN A 146 -15.07 -9.95 -8.58
C GLN A 146 -16.54 -10.01 -9.03
N SER A 147 -17.16 -8.84 -9.23
CA SER A 147 -18.50 -8.76 -9.77
C SER A 147 -18.51 -9.22 -11.24
N THR A 148 -19.46 -10.08 -11.60
CA THR A 148 -19.65 -10.53 -13.00
C THR A 148 -20.15 -9.41 -13.91
N LEU A 149 -20.63 -8.30 -13.35
CA LEU A 149 -21.06 -7.11 -14.08
C LEU A 149 -19.95 -6.03 -14.14
N GLY A 150 -18.75 -6.35 -13.65
CA GLY A 150 -17.63 -5.43 -13.52
C GLY A 150 -17.60 -4.72 -12.16
N GLY A 151 -16.39 -4.37 -11.71
CA GLY A 151 -16.14 -3.72 -10.42
C GLY A 151 -15.94 -4.70 -9.25
N CYS A 152 -15.80 -4.13 -8.04
CA CYS A 152 -15.64 -4.90 -6.81
C CYS A 152 -16.85 -5.80 -6.55
N ALA A 153 -16.60 -6.97 -5.98
CA ALA A 153 -17.63 -7.85 -5.44
C ALA A 153 -18.17 -7.25 -4.13
N THR A 154 -19.06 -6.26 -4.22
CA THR A 154 -19.67 -5.57 -3.09
C THR A 154 -21.19 -5.73 -3.07
N GLY A 155 -21.81 -5.48 -1.91
CA GLY A 155 -23.26 -5.51 -1.75
C GLY A 155 -23.80 -6.86 -1.27
N PRO A 156 -25.10 -7.15 -1.48
CA PRO A 156 -25.70 -8.38 -0.97
C PRO A 156 -25.03 -9.65 -1.54
N VAL A 157 -24.46 -10.47 -0.66
CA VAL A 157 -23.83 -11.74 -1.05
C VAL A 157 -24.81 -12.89 -0.87
N MET A 158 -25.15 -13.57 -1.97
CA MET A 158 -26.00 -14.75 -1.94
C MET A 158 -25.21 -15.99 -1.46
N PRO A 159 -25.84 -16.95 -0.75
CA PRO A 159 -25.19 -18.22 -0.45
C PRO A 159 -24.67 -18.91 -1.70
N GLY A 160 -23.38 -19.28 -1.70
CA GLY A 160 -22.71 -19.89 -2.84
C GLY A 160 -22.29 -18.91 -3.95
N ALA A 161 -22.47 -17.59 -3.79
CA ALA A 161 -21.87 -16.60 -4.67
C ALA A 161 -20.34 -16.59 -4.54
N TYR A 162 -19.66 -16.00 -5.54
CA TYR A 162 -18.20 -15.84 -5.57
C TYR A 162 -17.42 -17.14 -5.34
N GLN A 163 -17.81 -18.20 -6.05
CA GLN A 163 -16.96 -19.38 -6.22
C GLN A 163 -15.96 -19.14 -7.34
N ASP A 164 -14.79 -19.77 -7.23
CA ASP A 164 -13.80 -19.70 -8.28
C ASP A 164 -14.34 -20.31 -9.60
N PRO A 165 -14.52 -19.51 -10.65
CA PRO A 165 -15.05 -20.02 -11.91
C PRO A 165 -14.00 -20.77 -12.73
N LYS A 166 -12.70 -20.63 -12.40
CA LYS A 166 -11.61 -21.25 -13.16
C LYS A 166 -11.42 -22.69 -12.71
N LYS A 167 -11.25 -23.59 -13.68
CA LYS A 167 -10.87 -24.97 -13.44
C LYS A 167 -9.40 -25.01 -13.00
N ASP A 168 -9.13 -25.70 -11.90
CA ASP A 168 -7.75 -25.85 -11.41
C ASP A 168 -6.86 -26.56 -12.44
N GLY A 169 -5.66 -26.02 -12.68
CA GLY A 169 -4.75 -26.47 -13.74
C GLY A 169 -5.00 -25.84 -15.11
N GLU A 170 -6.03 -25.00 -15.28
CA GLU A 170 -6.38 -24.33 -16.55
C GLU A 170 -6.63 -22.82 -16.37
N ARG A 171 -5.87 -22.16 -15.48
CA ARG A 171 -6.06 -20.73 -15.17
C ARG A 171 -5.50 -19.77 -16.20
N ALA A 172 -4.45 -20.19 -16.91
CA ALA A 172 -3.72 -19.42 -17.90
C ALA A 172 -3.54 -20.25 -19.18
N GLU A 173 -3.33 -19.58 -20.31
CA GLU A 173 -3.13 -20.21 -21.62
C GLU A 173 -1.97 -19.54 -22.37
N ILE A 174 -1.07 -20.35 -22.93
CA ILE A 174 0.03 -19.85 -23.76
C ILE A 174 -0.51 -19.43 -25.13
N GLY A 175 -0.51 -18.11 -25.38
CA GLY A 175 -0.92 -17.50 -26.64
C GLY A 175 0.13 -17.56 -27.73
N HIS A 176 -0.09 -16.79 -28.80
CA HIS A 176 0.84 -16.71 -29.93
C HIS A 176 1.97 -15.73 -29.63
N CYS A 177 3.13 -16.28 -29.24
CA CYS A 177 4.32 -15.49 -28.95
C CYS A 177 5.18 -15.28 -30.20
N THR A 178 5.60 -14.04 -30.45
CA THR A 178 6.34 -13.66 -31.65
C THR A 178 7.45 -12.66 -31.36
N LEU A 179 8.49 -12.70 -32.19
CA LEU A 179 9.42 -11.60 -32.39
C LEU A 179 9.02 -10.88 -33.68
N GLY A 180 8.97 -9.55 -33.63
CA GLY A 180 8.52 -8.72 -34.74
C GLY A 180 9.38 -7.49 -34.95
N ILE A 181 9.30 -6.94 -36.16
CA ILE A 181 9.87 -5.65 -36.51
C ILE A 181 9.02 -4.56 -35.87
N TRP A 182 9.67 -3.62 -35.18
CA TRP A 182 9.03 -2.43 -34.65
C TRP A 182 9.24 -1.24 -35.61
N SER A 183 8.15 -0.72 -36.16
CA SER A 183 8.16 0.45 -37.04
C SER A 183 8.20 1.74 -36.22
N GLU A 184 9.41 2.23 -35.98
CA GLU A 184 9.64 3.46 -35.23
C GLU A 184 8.97 4.68 -35.89
N GLU A 185 8.97 4.76 -37.22
CA GLU A 185 8.35 5.87 -37.95
C GLU A 185 6.82 5.86 -37.82
N ALA A 186 6.20 4.68 -37.84
CA ALA A 186 4.76 4.55 -37.60
C ALA A 186 4.40 4.92 -36.16
N TYR A 187 5.20 4.47 -35.19
CA TYR A 187 5.01 4.78 -33.77
C TYR A 187 5.15 6.28 -33.49
N GLN A 188 6.20 6.92 -33.97
CA GLN A 188 6.42 8.36 -33.78
C GLN A 188 5.31 9.20 -34.43
N LEU A 189 4.84 8.79 -35.61
CA LEU A 189 3.68 9.43 -36.24
C LEU A 189 2.40 9.23 -35.43
N LEU A 190 2.19 8.04 -34.85
CA LEU A 190 1.04 7.79 -33.99
C LEU A 190 1.06 8.72 -32.78
N MET A 191 2.21 8.88 -32.13
CA MET A 191 2.37 9.80 -30.99
C MET A 191 2.08 11.25 -31.40
N ASP A 192 2.62 11.72 -32.54
CA ASP A 192 2.35 13.06 -33.10
C ASP A 192 0.85 13.31 -33.32
N VAL A 193 0.16 12.34 -33.94
CA VAL A 193 -1.28 12.42 -34.24
C VAL A 193 -2.11 12.36 -32.96
N MET A 194 -1.81 11.43 -32.05
CA MET A 194 -2.53 11.24 -30.80
C MET A 194 -2.41 12.46 -29.89
N THR A 195 -1.21 13.04 -29.74
CA THR A 195 -1.01 14.29 -28.99
C THR A 195 -1.91 15.40 -29.53
N LEU A 196 -1.85 15.66 -30.84
CA LEU A 196 -2.62 16.74 -31.45
C LEU A 196 -4.13 16.50 -31.41
N GLN A 197 -4.57 15.27 -31.67
CA GLN A 197 -5.99 14.90 -31.61
C GLN A 197 -6.54 15.10 -30.20
N MET A 198 -5.87 14.57 -29.18
CA MET A 198 -6.32 14.68 -27.79
C MET A 198 -6.28 16.13 -27.30
N LEU A 199 -5.26 16.91 -27.68
CA LEU A 199 -5.20 18.34 -27.37
C LEU A 199 -6.38 19.08 -28.01
N MET A 200 -6.65 18.85 -29.30
CA MET A 200 -7.76 19.51 -29.99
C MET A 200 -9.12 19.22 -29.33
N GLU A 201 -9.31 18.03 -28.75
CA GLU A 201 -10.53 17.69 -28.00
C GLU A 201 -10.71 18.53 -26.71
N GLN A 202 -9.65 19.17 -26.20
CA GLN A 202 -9.65 19.96 -24.97
C GLN A 202 -9.71 21.48 -25.19
N LEU A 203 -9.49 21.94 -26.42
CA LEU A 203 -9.48 23.38 -26.73
C LEU A 203 -10.89 23.97 -26.82
N ASP A 204 -10.98 25.30 -26.82
CA ASP A 204 -12.24 26.02 -27.09
C ASP A 204 -12.64 25.92 -28.57
N ASP A 205 -13.94 25.72 -28.80
CA ASP A 205 -14.55 25.49 -30.11
C ASP A 205 -14.27 26.65 -31.11
N ASN A 206 -13.95 27.85 -30.62
CA ASN A 206 -13.67 29.05 -31.42
C ASN A 206 -12.18 29.41 -31.49
N SER A 207 -11.28 28.59 -30.93
CA SER A 207 -9.85 28.91 -30.89
C SER A 207 -9.18 28.70 -32.25
N LEU A 208 -8.34 29.66 -32.67
CA LEU A 208 -7.49 29.53 -33.86
C LEU A 208 -6.57 28.31 -33.76
N ARG A 209 -6.16 27.95 -32.54
CA ARG A 209 -5.32 26.80 -32.29
C ARG A 209 -5.99 25.49 -32.69
N ALA A 210 -7.27 25.30 -32.34
CA ALA A 210 -8.01 24.10 -32.71
C ALA A 210 -8.17 23.96 -34.23
N ASP A 211 -8.46 25.07 -34.95
CA ASP A 211 -8.50 25.11 -36.42
C ASP A 211 -7.16 24.66 -37.04
N LYS A 212 -6.04 25.20 -36.56
CA LYS A 212 -4.70 24.86 -37.08
C LYS A 212 -4.34 23.40 -36.84
N ILE A 213 -4.75 22.84 -35.69
CA ILE A 213 -4.55 21.42 -35.41
C ILE A 213 -5.42 20.55 -36.32
N ALA A 214 -6.71 20.89 -36.49
CA ALA A 214 -7.62 20.17 -37.36
C ALA A 214 -7.08 20.11 -38.80
N ALA A 215 -6.67 21.25 -39.36
CA ALA A 215 -6.08 21.31 -40.70
C ALA A 215 -4.80 20.45 -40.84
N ALA A 216 -3.95 20.42 -39.81
CA ALA A 216 -2.75 19.59 -39.81
C ALA A 216 -3.10 18.08 -39.78
N LEU A 217 -4.09 17.69 -38.97
CA LEU A 217 -4.60 16.30 -38.91
C LEU A 217 -5.25 15.88 -40.23
N GLU A 218 -6.02 16.76 -40.87
CA GLU A 218 -6.59 16.51 -42.21
C GLU A 218 -5.49 16.28 -43.24
N HIS A 219 -4.47 17.16 -43.28
CA HIS A 219 -3.32 17.02 -44.18
C HIS A 219 -2.53 15.73 -43.92
N PHE A 220 -2.35 15.32 -42.67
CA PHE A 220 -1.74 14.02 -42.34
C PHE A 220 -2.48 12.87 -43.04
N THR A 221 -3.82 12.87 -43.01
CA THR A 221 -4.60 11.80 -43.65
C THR A 221 -4.54 11.84 -45.19
N LEU A 222 -4.10 12.94 -45.78
CA LEU A 222 -3.84 13.05 -47.22
C LEU A 222 -2.42 12.65 -47.60
N ALA A 223 -1.45 12.86 -46.70
CA ALA A 223 -0.05 12.53 -46.91
C ALA A 223 0.26 11.03 -46.73
N VAL A 224 -0.44 10.37 -45.80
CA VAL A 224 -0.20 8.96 -45.46
C VAL A 224 -1.05 8.04 -46.31
N ASP A 225 -0.37 7.12 -47.00
CA ASP A 225 -0.96 6.10 -47.84
C ASP A 225 -0.53 4.71 -47.34
N PHE A 226 -1.51 3.92 -46.90
CA PHE A 226 -1.32 2.57 -46.37
C PHE A 226 -1.39 1.48 -47.46
N GLU A 227 -1.88 1.81 -48.66
CA GLU A 227 -2.07 0.83 -49.74
C GLU A 227 -0.78 0.58 -50.55
N GLN A 228 0.33 1.20 -50.12
CA GLN A 228 1.64 1.08 -50.73
C GLN A 228 2.52 0.00 -50.07
N PRO A 229 3.62 -0.43 -50.72
CA PRO A 229 4.66 -1.26 -50.09
C PRO A 229 5.29 -0.59 -48.86
N LEU A 230 5.81 -1.41 -47.92
CA LEU A 230 6.32 -0.95 -46.61
C LEU A 230 7.31 0.22 -46.70
N GLU A 231 8.28 0.19 -47.61
CA GLU A 231 9.25 1.29 -47.77
C GLU A 231 8.57 2.62 -48.14
N GLN A 232 7.57 2.57 -49.01
CA GLN A 232 6.79 3.74 -49.43
C GLN A 232 5.83 4.18 -48.34
N ARG A 233 5.28 3.25 -47.54
CA ARG A 233 4.52 3.59 -46.32
C ARG A 233 5.39 4.33 -45.31
N ILE A 234 6.59 3.84 -45.05
CA ILE A 234 7.54 4.51 -44.14
C ILE A 234 7.86 5.92 -44.64
N GLN A 235 8.03 6.10 -45.96
CA GLN A 235 8.23 7.44 -46.51
C GLN A 235 6.98 8.33 -46.35
N SER A 236 5.77 7.78 -46.55
CA SER A 236 4.53 8.53 -46.34
C SER A 236 4.33 8.90 -44.86
N TYR A 237 4.79 8.07 -43.91
CA TYR A 237 4.80 8.39 -42.48
C TYR A 237 5.66 9.60 -42.17
N ARG A 238 6.86 9.68 -42.76
CA ARG A 238 7.74 10.85 -42.62
C ARG A 238 7.10 12.12 -43.16
N GLU A 239 6.44 12.05 -44.32
CA GLU A 239 5.70 13.20 -44.86
C GLU A 239 4.50 13.57 -43.99
N GLY A 240 3.80 12.58 -43.40
CA GLY A 240 2.76 12.80 -42.40
C GLY A 240 3.28 13.57 -41.19
N ARG A 241 4.42 13.16 -40.62
CA ARG A 241 5.06 13.87 -39.48
C ARG A 241 5.46 15.29 -39.86
N LYS A 242 6.00 15.49 -41.05
CA LYS A 242 6.34 16.81 -41.59
C LYS A 242 5.11 17.71 -41.74
N ALA A 243 3.94 17.16 -42.10
CA ALA A 243 2.69 17.90 -42.15
C ALA A 243 2.20 18.33 -40.75
N LEU A 244 2.46 17.53 -39.71
CA LEU A 244 2.09 17.83 -38.32
C LEU A 244 3.09 18.75 -37.60
N ALA A 245 4.34 18.79 -38.06
CA ALA A 245 5.43 19.51 -37.40
C ALA A 245 5.14 20.99 -37.08
N PRO A 246 4.52 21.80 -37.97
CA PRO A 246 4.17 23.18 -37.64
C PRO A 246 3.19 23.29 -36.47
N ALA A 247 2.23 22.37 -36.35
CA ALA A 247 1.28 22.35 -35.25
C ALA A 247 1.98 21.98 -33.93
N LEU A 248 2.88 21.00 -33.94
CA LEU A 248 3.67 20.59 -32.77
C LEU A 248 4.70 21.62 -32.31
N ALA A 249 5.20 22.48 -33.22
CA ALA A 249 6.22 23.47 -32.91
C ALA A 249 5.69 24.74 -32.22
N ALA A 250 4.37 24.93 -32.16
CA ALA A 250 3.78 26.10 -31.53
C ALA A 250 3.99 26.09 -30.00
N ARG A 251 4.34 27.25 -29.42
CA ARG A 251 4.74 27.41 -28.02
C ARG A 251 3.75 28.26 -27.22
N ASN A 252 3.67 28.03 -25.91
CA ASN A 252 2.77 28.78 -25.04
C ASN A 252 3.27 30.21 -24.75
N GLY A 253 2.34 31.06 -24.33
CA GLY A 253 2.64 32.34 -23.70
C GLY A 253 3.22 32.21 -22.28
N SER A 254 3.56 33.35 -21.66
CA SER A 254 4.24 33.42 -20.37
C SER A 254 3.39 33.02 -19.15
N THR A 255 2.07 32.94 -19.29
CA THR A 255 1.13 32.66 -18.20
C THR A 255 0.70 31.19 -18.14
N MET A 256 1.30 30.31 -18.93
CA MET A 256 0.93 28.90 -18.94
C MET A 256 1.56 28.17 -17.73
N PRO A 257 0.78 27.41 -16.95
CA PRO A 257 1.27 26.67 -15.79
C PRO A 257 2.25 25.56 -16.19
N VAL A 258 2.97 25.05 -15.19
CA VAL A 258 3.95 23.97 -15.35
C VAL A 258 3.58 22.77 -14.49
N PHE A 259 3.47 21.60 -15.13
CA PHE A 259 3.36 20.32 -14.46
C PHE A 259 4.76 19.73 -14.26
N TYR A 260 5.08 19.41 -13.02
CA TYR A 260 6.30 18.71 -12.60
C TYR A 260 5.99 17.21 -12.65
N GLY A 261 6.32 16.57 -13.77
CA GLY A 261 6.13 15.14 -13.97
C GLY A 261 7.22 14.33 -13.27
N ILE A 262 6.82 13.24 -12.61
CA ILE A 262 7.74 12.23 -12.08
C ILE A 262 7.16 10.84 -12.37
N GLY A 263 7.96 9.95 -12.97
CA GLY A 263 7.55 8.57 -13.16
C GLY A 263 7.39 7.89 -11.81
N ASN A 264 6.29 7.16 -11.61
CA ASN A 264 5.97 6.46 -10.38
C ASN A 264 5.43 5.07 -10.69
N ALA A 265 5.67 4.12 -9.80
CA ALA A 265 4.99 2.84 -9.81
C ALA A 265 4.60 2.49 -8.38
N HIS A 266 3.42 2.98 -7.97
CA HIS A 266 2.83 2.54 -6.70
C HIS A 266 2.71 1.01 -6.71
N LEU A 267 3.36 0.36 -5.75
CA LEU A 267 3.43 -1.09 -5.66
C LEU A 267 2.94 -1.50 -4.30
N ASP A 268 1.72 -2.04 -4.24
CA ASP A 268 1.23 -2.62 -3.01
C ASP A 268 2.07 -3.84 -2.67
N LEU A 269 2.70 -3.80 -1.49
CA LEU A 269 3.60 -4.86 -1.06
C LEU A 269 2.84 -6.17 -0.83
N VAL A 270 1.54 -6.05 -0.56
CA VAL A 270 0.50 -7.07 -0.64
C VAL A 270 -0.84 -6.36 -0.84
N TRP A 271 -1.79 -7.02 -1.51
CA TRP A 271 -3.18 -6.56 -1.59
C TRP A 271 -4.06 -7.71 -2.10
N LEU A 272 -4.28 -7.74 -3.42
CA LEU A 272 -4.89 -8.84 -4.16
C LEU A 272 -3.87 -9.88 -4.60
N TRP A 273 -2.72 -9.94 -3.92
CA TRP A 273 -1.65 -10.91 -4.14
C TRP A 273 -0.80 -11.06 -2.86
N PRO A 274 -0.16 -12.23 -2.68
CA PRO A 274 0.74 -12.47 -1.55
C PRO A 274 2.11 -11.81 -1.75
N ILE A 275 2.92 -11.76 -0.67
CA ILE A 275 4.29 -11.22 -0.67
C ILE A 275 5.15 -11.86 -1.76
N ALA A 276 5.02 -13.17 -1.97
CA ALA A 276 5.77 -13.92 -2.96
C ALA A 276 5.59 -13.36 -4.40
N GLU A 277 4.40 -12.86 -4.72
CA GLU A 277 4.15 -12.24 -6.02
C GLU A 277 4.76 -10.83 -6.10
N THR A 278 4.73 -10.06 -5.02
CA THR A 278 5.34 -8.72 -4.95
C THR A 278 6.84 -8.76 -5.23
N ILE A 279 7.56 -9.81 -4.79
CA ILE A 279 8.99 -9.97 -5.10
C ILE A 279 9.22 -9.96 -6.63
N ARG A 280 8.34 -10.63 -7.39
CA ARG A 280 8.39 -10.69 -8.86
C ARG A 280 7.92 -9.38 -9.49
N LYS A 281 6.85 -8.77 -8.96
CA LYS A 281 6.36 -7.45 -9.37
C LYS A 281 7.44 -6.38 -9.20
N THR A 282 8.23 -6.46 -8.14
CA THR A 282 9.39 -5.58 -7.89
C THR A 282 10.40 -5.71 -9.02
N ALA A 283 10.85 -6.93 -9.33
CA ALA A 283 11.85 -7.16 -10.36
C ALA A 283 11.43 -6.64 -11.74
N ARG A 284 10.23 -7.02 -12.18
CA ARG A 284 9.74 -6.64 -13.51
C ARG A 284 9.45 -5.14 -13.63
N THR A 285 9.02 -4.49 -12.55
CA THR A 285 8.84 -3.04 -12.50
C THR A 285 10.20 -2.36 -12.60
N PHE A 286 11.15 -2.72 -11.74
CA PHE A 286 12.46 -2.06 -11.71
C PHE A 286 13.24 -2.25 -13.01
N ALA A 287 13.19 -3.46 -13.58
CA ALA A 287 13.84 -3.73 -14.87
C ALA A 287 13.23 -2.91 -16.01
N ALA A 288 11.91 -2.80 -16.08
CA ALA A 288 11.22 -2.00 -17.10
C ALA A 288 11.56 -0.50 -16.97
N GLN A 289 11.57 0.04 -15.75
CA GLN A 289 11.88 1.45 -15.54
C GLN A 289 13.36 1.79 -15.79
N LEU A 290 14.28 0.88 -15.45
CA LEU A 290 15.70 1.04 -15.81
C LEU A 290 15.93 1.05 -17.33
N ARG A 291 15.18 0.25 -18.11
CA ARG A 291 15.25 0.32 -19.57
C ARG A 291 14.80 1.67 -20.10
N LEU A 292 13.71 2.22 -19.57
CA LEU A 292 13.28 3.57 -19.95
C LEU A 292 14.31 4.63 -19.55
N LEU A 293 15.00 4.48 -18.42
CA LEU A 293 16.13 5.34 -18.07
C LEU A 293 17.30 5.22 -19.05
N ASP A 294 17.56 4.03 -19.60
CA ASP A 294 18.60 3.85 -20.61
C ASP A 294 18.21 4.49 -21.97
N GLU A 295 16.91 4.51 -22.32
CA GLU A 295 16.42 5.10 -23.57
C GLU A 295 16.14 6.62 -23.50
N TYR A 296 15.72 7.14 -22.35
CA TYR A 296 15.31 8.55 -22.16
C TYR A 296 16.21 9.27 -21.15
N PRO A 297 17.15 10.12 -21.61
CA PRO A 297 18.11 10.79 -20.73
C PRO A 297 17.49 11.68 -19.66
N ASP A 298 16.38 12.36 -19.99
CA ASP A 298 15.66 13.28 -19.10
C ASP A 298 14.71 12.56 -18.14
N TYR A 299 14.49 11.24 -18.29
CA TYR A 299 13.52 10.50 -17.49
C TYR A 299 13.96 10.37 -16.03
N MET A 300 13.01 10.55 -15.12
CA MET A 300 13.19 10.36 -13.69
C MET A 300 12.09 9.44 -13.16
N PHE A 301 12.47 8.50 -12.28
CA PHE A 301 11.56 7.54 -11.67
C PHE A 301 11.67 7.58 -10.14
N LEU A 302 10.55 7.64 -9.43
CA LEU A 302 10.44 7.61 -7.98
C LEU A 302 10.05 6.22 -7.49
N GLN A 303 10.72 5.75 -6.44
CA GLN A 303 10.27 4.59 -5.66
C GLN A 303 10.47 4.80 -4.15
N SER A 304 9.40 4.56 -3.40
CA SER A 304 9.18 5.04 -2.01
C SER A 304 9.44 4.04 -0.90
N GLN A 305 9.48 2.75 -1.20
CA GLN A 305 9.45 1.69 -0.18
C GLN A 305 10.80 0.96 -0.04
N PRO A 306 11.58 1.17 1.03
CA PRO A 306 12.75 0.37 1.42
C PRO A 306 12.51 -1.14 1.36
N ALA A 307 11.35 -1.63 1.80
CA ALA A 307 11.00 -3.05 1.75
C ALA A 307 11.10 -3.64 0.31
N SER A 308 10.69 -2.89 -0.71
CA SER A 308 10.81 -3.34 -2.12
C SER A 308 12.27 -3.41 -2.58
N TYR A 309 13.11 -2.47 -2.16
CA TYR A 309 14.54 -2.51 -2.45
C TYR A 309 15.23 -3.71 -1.80
N VAL A 310 14.82 -4.09 -0.58
CA VAL A 310 15.32 -5.28 0.10
C VAL A 310 14.90 -6.55 -0.63
N MET A 311 13.63 -6.66 -1.06
CA MET A 311 13.18 -7.77 -1.91
C MET A 311 14.00 -7.87 -3.19
N CYS A 312 14.29 -6.73 -3.84
CA CYS A 312 15.12 -6.69 -5.04
C CYS A 312 16.58 -7.10 -4.76
N ARG A 313 17.19 -6.61 -3.67
CA ARG A 313 18.56 -6.95 -3.27
C ARG A 313 18.71 -8.45 -3.02
N ASP A 314 17.76 -9.02 -2.27
CA ASP A 314 17.87 -10.39 -1.77
C ASP A 314 17.56 -11.43 -2.87
N HIS A 315 16.66 -11.11 -3.82
CA HIS A 315 16.25 -12.03 -4.88
C HIS A 315 16.84 -11.70 -6.27
N TYR A 316 17.26 -10.46 -6.52
CA TYR A 316 17.73 -9.97 -7.82
C TYR A 316 18.95 -9.03 -7.68
N PRO A 317 20.08 -9.51 -7.13
CA PRO A 317 21.20 -8.65 -6.75
C PRO A 317 21.83 -7.85 -7.91
N GLU A 318 21.92 -8.41 -9.13
CA GLU A 318 22.41 -7.65 -10.29
C GLU A 318 21.48 -6.47 -10.63
N LEU A 319 20.16 -6.69 -10.56
CA LEU A 319 19.16 -5.65 -10.81
C LEU A 319 19.26 -4.55 -9.75
N TYR A 320 19.42 -4.94 -8.48
CA TYR A 320 19.58 -4.00 -7.38
C TYR A 320 20.81 -3.09 -7.57
N GLU A 321 21.94 -3.62 -8.03
CA GLU A 321 23.13 -2.79 -8.31
C GLU A 321 22.92 -1.81 -9.47
N ARG A 322 22.13 -2.18 -10.48
CA ARG A 322 21.71 -1.23 -11.54
C ARG A 322 20.83 -0.12 -10.97
N VAL A 323 19.90 -0.44 -10.08
CA VAL A 323 19.08 0.56 -9.37
C VAL A 323 19.96 1.49 -8.54
N ARG A 324 20.90 0.96 -7.74
CA ARG A 324 21.83 1.79 -6.96
C ARG A 324 22.68 2.71 -7.84
N LYS A 325 23.09 2.25 -9.01
CA LYS A 325 23.77 3.10 -10.00
C LYS A 325 22.86 4.23 -10.47
N ALA A 326 21.62 3.92 -10.88
CA ALA A 326 20.66 4.93 -11.32
C ALA A 326 20.31 5.96 -10.23
N ILE A 327 20.35 5.56 -8.95
CA ILE A 327 20.21 6.46 -7.79
C ILE A 327 21.40 7.42 -7.71
N ARG A 328 22.63 6.91 -7.80
CA ARG A 328 23.84 7.75 -7.82
C ARG A 328 23.87 8.70 -9.01
N ASP A 329 23.35 8.26 -10.15
CA ASP A 329 23.22 9.07 -11.37
C ASP A 329 22.10 10.13 -11.25
N GLY A 330 21.32 10.12 -10.17
CA GLY A 330 20.29 11.11 -9.87
C GLY A 330 18.99 10.97 -10.67
N ARG A 331 18.80 9.85 -11.37
CA ARG A 331 17.62 9.61 -12.22
C ARG A 331 16.60 8.65 -11.60
N TRP A 332 17.06 7.80 -10.68
CA TRP A 332 16.19 7.03 -9.80
C TRP A 332 16.10 7.74 -8.44
N ILE A 333 14.92 8.24 -8.11
CA ILE A 333 14.63 9.00 -6.90
C ILE A 333 14.18 8.02 -5.82
N ALA A 334 15.05 7.78 -4.85
CA ALA A 334 14.78 6.96 -3.68
C ALA A 334 14.32 7.86 -2.52
N GLU A 335 13.03 8.13 -2.44
CA GLU A 335 12.41 9.06 -1.47
C GLU A 335 11.06 8.54 -0.99
N GLY A 336 10.74 8.74 0.29
CA GLY A 336 9.50 8.24 0.91
C GLY A 336 9.55 8.17 2.44
N ALA A 337 10.75 8.33 3.03
CA ALA A 337 11.07 8.39 4.46
C ALA A 337 10.79 7.14 5.31
N MET A 338 9.65 6.46 5.11
CA MET A 338 9.23 5.30 5.91
C MET A 338 9.75 3.97 5.33
N TRP A 339 9.75 2.91 6.15
CA TRP A 339 10.21 1.56 5.78
C TRP A 339 9.26 0.86 4.80
N SER A 340 7.96 1.07 4.99
CA SER A 340 6.87 0.74 4.07
C SER A 340 5.95 1.96 3.92
N GLU A 341 4.81 1.82 3.25
CA GLU A 341 3.74 2.82 3.26
C GLU A 341 2.63 2.38 4.23
N PRO A 342 2.71 2.74 5.53
CA PRO A 342 1.81 2.19 6.54
C PRO A 342 0.44 2.90 6.59
N ASP A 343 -0.51 2.26 7.27
CA ASP A 343 -1.62 2.99 7.87
C ASP A 343 -1.12 3.91 9.00
N THR A 344 -1.71 5.10 9.11
CA THR A 344 -1.25 6.12 10.07
C THR A 344 -2.24 6.41 11.20
N ASN A 345 -3.35 5.69 11.25
CA ASN A 345 -4.40 5.86 12.25
C ASN A 345 -4.31 4.82 13.36
N MET A 346 -4.15 3.54 12.99
CA MET A 346 -4.08 2.40 13.92
C MET A 346 -2.66 2.10 14.40
N THR A 347 -1.66 2.55 13.64
CA THR A 347 -0.24 2.43 13.99
C THR A 347 0.09 3.36 15.17
N SER A 348 0.79 2.87 16.19
CA SER A 348 1.17 3.72 17.32
C SER A 348 2.20 4.78 16.93
N GLY A 349 2.28 5.86 17.71
CA GLY A 349 3.27 6.92 17.50
C GLY A 349 4.72 6.41 17.50
N GLU A 350 5.06 5.46 18.36
CA GLU A 350 6.40 4.84 18.37
C GLU A 350 6.64 4.05 17.08
N SER A 351 5.68 3.24 16.63
CA SER A 351 5.77 2.53 15.35
C SER A 351 5.95 3.49 14.17
N LEU A 352 5.25 4.63 14.13
CA LEU A 352 5.44 5.65 13.09
C LEU A 352 6.84 6.27 13.13
N ILE A 353 7.39 6.50 14.32
CA ILE A 353 8.80 6.92 14.46
C ILE A 353 9.72 5.81 13.93
N ARG A 354 9.48 4.54 14.27
CA ARG A 354 10.26 3.40 13.78
C ARG A 354 10.17 3.24 12.26
N GLN A 355 9.01 3.43 11.65
CA GLN A 355 8.87 3.47 10.18
C GLN A 355 9.90 4.43 9.58
N ILE A 356 9.98 5.65 10.10
CA ILE A 356 10.90 6.68 9.59
C ILE A 356 12.35 6.38 9.95
N VAL A 357 12.64 5.91 11.17
CA VAL A 357 14.00 5.56 11.60
C VAL A 357 14.58 4.44 10.73
N HIS A 358 13.84 3.34 10.54
CA HIS A 358 14.31 2.24 9.69
C HIS A 358 14.35 2.63 8.21
N GLY A 359 13.37 3.40 7.72
CA GLY A 359 13.34 3.87 6.35
C GLY A 359 14.49 4.83 6.02
N LYS A 360 14.63 5.94 6.76
CA LYS A 360 15.74 6.89 6.57
C LYS A 360 17.10 6.27 6.80
N ARG A 361 17.25 5.34 7.75
CA ARG A 361 18.51 4.60 7.94
C ARG A 361 18.86 3.80 6.69
N PHE A 362 17.90 3.07 6.13
CA PHE A 362 18.10 2.33 4.88
C PHE A 362 18.52 3.26 3.73
N TYR A 363 17.77 4.35 3.50
CA TYR A 363 18.12 5.33 2.46
C TYR A 363 19.53 5.88 2.63
N LYS A 364 19.92 6.23 3.86
CA LYS A 364 21.22 6.82 4.15
C LYS A 364 22.38 5.83 4.04
N GLU A 365 22.25 4.66 4.65
CA GLU A 365 23.34 3.69 4.79
C GLU A 365 23.51 2.83 3.52
N GLU A 366 22.41 2.40 2.89
CA GLU A 366 22.45 1.50 1.73
C GLU A 366 22.51 2.27 0.39
N LEU A 367 21.77 3.38 0.31
CA LEU A 367 21.56 4.13 -0.94
C LEU A 367 22.31 5.47 -0.97
N GLY A 368 22.83 5.96 0.16
CA GLY A 368 23.53 7.24 0.24
C GLY A 368 22.61 8.47 0.10
N VAL A 369 21.31 8.32 0.37
CA VAL A 369 20.28 9.36 0.21
C VAL A 369 19.78 9.84 1.57
N ASP A 370 19.72 11.15 1.77
CA ASP A 370 18.97 11.74 2.89
C ASP A 370 17.53 12.01 2.44
N SER A 371 16.64 11.07 2.76
CA SER A 371 15.23 11.15 2.39
C SER A 371 14.48 12.22 3.19
N GLN A 372 13.95 13.26 2.55
CA GLN A 372 13.33 14.44 3.20
C GLN A 372 11.83 14.56 2.93
N LEU A 373 11.27 13.66 2.13
CA LEU A 373 9.86 13.63 1.73
C LEU A 373 9.19 12.35 2.22
N LEU A 374 8.04 12.50 2.87
CA LEU A 374 7.12 11.39 3.07
C LEU A 374 6.24 11.23 1.82
N TRP A 375 6.28 10.05 1.22
CA TRP A 375 5.43 9.67 0.09
C TRP A 375 4.42 8.62 0.59
N LEU A 376 3.15 9.01 0.73
CA LEU A 376 2.05 8.14 1.19
C LEU A 376 0.80 8.40 0.35
N PRO A 377 0.79 8.00 -0.93
CA PRO A 377 -0.32 8.27 -1.82
C PRO A 377 -1.61 7.54 -1.42
N ASP A 378 -1.50 6.38 -0.78
CA ASP A 378 -2.63 5.45 -0.60
C ASP A 378 -3.04 5.10 0.84
N SER A 379 -2.52 5.78 1.86
CA SER A 379 -3.00 5.58 3.24
C SER A 379 -4.41 6.15 3.45
N PHE A 380 -5.23 5.47 4.26
CA PHE A 380 -6.65 5.78 4.46
C PHE A 380 -6.90 6.81 5.59
N GLY A 381 -6.26 7.97 5.50
CA GLY A 381 -6.33 9.07 6.48
C GLY A 381 -5.00 9.33 7.20
N TYR A 382 -4.86 10.53 7.78
CA TYR A 382 -3.59 10.99 8.36
C TYR A 382 -3.75 11.67 9.71
N SER A 383 -3.17 11.06 10.74
CA SER A 383 -3.18 11.53 12.12
C SER A 383 -2.58 12.94 12.29
N ALA A 384 -3.19 13.76 13.15
CA ALA A 384 -2.72 15.09 13.51
C ALA A 384 -1.35 15.11 14.22
N ALA A 385 -0.82 13.96 14.61
CA ALA A 385 0.51 13.84 15.22
C ALA A 385 1.65 13.75 14.18
N LEU A 386 1.33 13.44 12.92
CA LEU A 386 2.35 13.22 11.88
C LEU A 386 3.25 14.45 11.63
N PRO A 387 2.76 15.69 11.55
CA PRO A 387 3.65 16.85 11.37
C PRO A 387 4.74 16.96 12.46
N GLN A 388 4.39 16.65 13.71
CA GLN A 388 5.35 16.61 14.82
C GLN A 388 6.38 15.50 14.63
N ILE A 389 5.92 14.28 14.34
CA ILE A 389 6.79 13.11 14.15
C ILE A 389 7.74 13.32 12.97
N LEU A 390 7.23 13.81 11.84
CA LEU A 390 7.99 14.05 10.62
C LEU A 390 9.07 15.11 10.84
N ASN A 391 8.71 16.24 11.44
CA ASN A 391 9.68 17.29 11.76
C ASN A 391 10.76 16.79 12.74
N GLY A 392 10.37 16.02 13.77
CA GLY A 392 11.29 15.39 14.72
C GLY A 392 12.29 14.41 14.07
N CYS A 393 11.92 13.82 12.94
CA CYS A 393 12.75 12.92 12.14
C CYS A 393 13.44 13.60 10.93
N GLY A 394 13.32 14.92 10.79
CA GLY A 394 13.92 15.68 9.69
C GLY A 394 13.26 15.43 8.32
N VAL A 395 11.97 15.11 8.29
CA VAL A 395 11.14 15.01 7.09
C VAL A 395 10.31 16.28 6.97
N LYS A 396 10.44 16.99 5.86
CA LYS A 396 9.93 18.37 5.69
C LYS A 396 8.70 18.45 4.81
N TYR A 397 8.48 17.43 4.00
CA TYR A 397 7.48 17.43 2.95
C TYR A 397 6.58 16.20 3.06
N LEU A 398 5.33 16.35 2.63
CA LEU A 398 4.39 15.25 2.41
C LEU A 398 3.80 15.33 0.99
N VAL A 399 3.71 14.18 0.33
CA VAL A 399 2.83 13.96 -0.83
C VAL A 399 1.88 12.81 -0.56
N THR A 400 0.58 13.06 -0.73
CA THR A 400 -0.51 12.07 -0.55
C THR A 400 -1.71 12.40 -1.46
N GLN A 401 -2.63 11.48 -1.79
CA GLN A 401 -3.83 11.83 -2.59
C GLN A 401 -5.18 11.33 -2.09
N LYS A 402 -5.25 10.25 -1.30
CA LYS A 402 -6.54 9.63 -0.91
C LYS A 402 -7.56 10.59 -0.32
N ILE A 403 -7.11 11.69 0.30
CA ILE A 403 -7.96 12.75 0.85
C ILE A 403 -8.97 13.33 -0.16
N PHE A 404 -8.68 13.27 -1.47
CA PHE A 404 -9.63 13.72 -2.49
C PHE A 404 -10.77 12.73 -2.80
N TRP A 405 -10.73 11.50 -2.27
CA TRP A 405 -11.82 10.54 -2.44
C TRP A 405 -12.95 10.86 -1.46
N SER A 406 -13.88 11.72 -1.89
CA SER A 406 -15.03 12.15 -1.08
C SER A 406 -16.37 11.56 -1.57
N TYR A 407 -16.35 10.34 -2.10
CA TYR A 407 -17.53 9.70 -2.72
C TYR A 407 -18.67 9.36 -1.72
N ASN A 408 -18.47 9.62 -0.43
CA ASN A 408 -19.48 9.50 0.63
C ASN A 408 -20.17 10.84 0.95
N GLU A 409 -20.23 11.73 -0.04
CA GLU A 409 -20.79 13.08 0.08
C GLU A 409 -20.09 13.94 1.14
N GLY A 410 -18.81 13.63 1.43
CA GLY A 410 -17.96 14.48 2.25
C GLY A 410 -17.55 15.74 1.51
N ASP A 411 -17.29 16.82 2.25
CA ASP A 411 -16.71 18.03 1.67
C ASP A 411 -15.36 17.72 1.01
N GLN A 412 -15.18 18.21 -0.21
CA GLN A 412 -13.91 18.06 -0.92
C GLN A 412 -12.83 18.90 -0.23
N PHE A 413 -11.65 18.30 -0.02
CA PHE A 413 -10.52 19.03 0.54
C PHE A 413 -10.13 20.23 -0.35
N PRO A 414 -9.87 21.42 0.21
CA PRO A 414 -9.85 22.66 -0.59
C PRO A 414 -8.50 23.01 -1.25
N TYR A 415 -7.40 22.36 -0.87
CA TYR A 415 -6.04 22.79 -1.28
C TYR A 415 -5.26 21.68 -1.97
N HIS A 416 -4.42 22.05 -2.94
CA HIS A 416 -3.37 21.18 -3.46
C HIS A 416 -2.05 21.44 -2.73
N TYR A 417 -1.70 22.71 -2.45
CA TYR A 417 -0.44 23.07 -1.80
C TYR A 417 -0.69 23.89 -0.52
N PHE A 418 -0.31 23.35 0.63
CA PHE A 418 -0.59 23.97 1.94
C PHE A 418 0.45 23.58 2.99
N THR A 419 0.56 24.39 4.03
CA THR A 419 1.28 24.03 5.26
C THR A 419 0.36 23.18 6.14
N TRP A 420 0.73 21.93 6.39
CA TRP A 420 0.01 21.05 7.29
C TRP A 420 0.55 21.20 8.71
N GLN A 421 -0.30 21.68 9.63
CA GLN A 421 0.03 21.89 11.03
C GLN A 421 -0.61 20.82 11.91
N GLY A 422 0.22 20.15 12.73
CA GLY A 422 -0.19 19.14 13.68
C GLY A 422 -0.82 19.72 14.94
N ALA A 423 -1.33 18.84 15.81
CA ALA A 423 -2.03 19.24 17.03
C ALA A 423 -1.15 20.00 18.04
N ASP A 424 0.18 19.86 17.96
CA ASP A 424 1.15 20.56 18.80
C ASP A 424 1.64 21.89 18.20
N GLY A 425 1.23 22.22 16.97
CA GLY A 425 1.66 23.39 16.24
C GLY A 425 2.88 23.18 15.33
N SER A 426 3.53 22.02 15.36
CA SER A 426 4.56 21.63 14.38
C SER A 426 3.96 21.60 12.98
N ALA A 427 4.73 21.96 11.95
CA ALA A 427 4.20 22.07 10.59
C ALA A 427 5.18 21.60 9.53
N ILE A 428 4.64 21.11 8.41
CA ILE A 428 5.37 20.69 7.21
C ILE A 428 4.65 21.15 5.94
N ASP A 429 5.37 21.27 4.83
CA ASP A 429 4.77 21.62 3.55
C ASP A 429 4.23 20.38 2.84
N THR A 430 3.02 20.49 2.31
CA THR A 430 2.27 19.34 1.81
C THR A 430 1.71 19.64 0.43
N PHE A 431 1.83 18.66 -0.48
CA PHE A 431 1.17 18.69 -1.78
C PHE A 431 0.29 17.47 -1.99
N LEU A 432 -0.98 17.68 -2.37
CA LEU A 432 -1.90 16.61 -2.72
C LEU A 432 -2.17 16.60 -4.23
N PRO A 433 -1.66 15.65 -5.02
CA PRO A 433 -2.25 15.37 -6.32
C PRO A 433 -3.65 14.75 -6.15
N THR A 434 -4.43 14.63 -7.22
CA THR A 434 -5.72 13.91 -7.24
C THR A 434 -5.60 12.45 -7.68
N SER A 435 -4.39 11.99 -8.03
CA SER A 435 -4.06 10.62 -8.40
C SER A 435 -2.54 10.40 -8.26
N TYR A 436 -2.11 9.15 -8.19
CA TYR A 436 -0.70 8.74 -8.30
C TYR A 436 -0.42 7.84 -9.52
N THR A 437 -1.44 7.65 -10.36
CA THR A 437 -1.41 6.84 -11.59
C THR A 437 -1.83 7.66 -12.80
N TYR A 438 -1.43 8.94 -12.84
CA TYR A 438 -1.77 9.81 -13.95
C TYR A 438 -1.21 9.27 -15.27
N ARG A 439 -1.99 9.50 -16.34
CA ARG A 439 -1.48 9.49 -17.70
C ARG A 439 -0.84 10.85 -18.01
N THR A 440 0.02 10.87 -19.01
CA THR A 440 0.70 12.10 -19.45
C THR A 440 0.21 12.58 -20.80
N ASP A 441 -0.87 12.01 -21.35
CA ASP A 441 -1.41 12.51 -22.61
C ASP A 441 -2.16 13.84 -22.44
N PRO A 442 -2.35 14.63 -23.52
CA PRO A 442 -2.89 15.98 -23.42
C PRO A 442 -4.29 16.06 -22.82
N LYS A 443 -5.08 14.98 -22.97
CA LYS A 443 -6.40 14.93 -22.38
C LYS A 443 -6.31 14.88 -20.87
N GLU A 444 -5.52 13.96 -20.32
CA GLU A 444 -5.32 13.85 -18.87
C GLU A 444 -4.75 15.14 -18.26
N ILE A 445 -3.74 15.74 -18.90
CA ILE A 445 -3.09 16.95 -18.39
C ILE A 445 -4.04 18.15 -18.38
N CYS A 446 -4.75 18.39 -19.49
CA CYS A 446 -5.73 19.48 -19.58
C CYS A 446 -6.91 19.28 -18.61
N GLU A 447 -7.43 18.06 -18.52
CA GLU A 447 -8.55 17.76 -17.60
C GLU A 447 -8.13 17.95 -16.15
N THR A 448 -6.94 17.48 -15.76
CA THR A 448 -6.40 17.64 -14.40
C THR A 448 -6.29 19.13 -14.05
N TRP A 449 -5.68 19.93 -14.94
CA TRP A 449 -5.59 21.37 -14.72
C TRP A 449 -6.97 22.02 -14.60
N ASN A 450 -7.89 21.70 -15.50
CA ASN A 450 -9.23 22.29 -15.53
C ASN A 450 -10.10 21.87 -14.34
N LYS A 451 -9.88 20.68 -13.75
CA LYS A 451 -10.66 20.13 -12.63
C LYS A 451 -10.04 20.37 -11.25
N ARG A 452 -8.78 20.82 -11.15
CA ARG A 452 -8.08 21.11 -9.88
C ARG A 452 -8.93 21.92 -8.89
N VAL A 453 -8.82 21.64 -7.59
CA VAL A 453 -9.62 22.35 -6.56
C VAL A 453 -9.11 23.77 -6.34
N GLU A 454 -7.79 23.94 -6.32
CA GLU A 454 -7.13 25.22 -6.03
C GLU A 454 -6.96 26.05 -7.32
N LYS A 455 -7.90 26.96 -7.56
CA LYS A 455 -7.94 27.78 -8.79
C LYS A 455 -7.04 29.02 -8.77
N ARG A 456 -6.68 29.53 -7.58
CA ARG A 456 -5.92 30.77 -7.40
C ARG A 456 -4.67 30.49 -6.58
N GLY A 457 -3.54 31.13 -6.94
CA GLY A 457 -2.30 31.01 -6.16
C GLY A 457 -1.47 29.75 -6.44
N LEU A 458 -1.86 28.95 -7.43
CA LEU A 458 -1.16 27.75 -7.85
C LEU A 458 -0.84 27.83 -9.35
N ASP A 459 0.44 28.00 -9.68
CA ASP A 459 0.94 28.09 -11.06
C ASP A 459 1.72 26.83 -11.49
N ALA A 460 1.90 25.88 -10.58
CA ALA A 460 2.57 24.61 -10.82
C ALA A 460 1.83 23.43 -10.18
N PHE A 461 2.00 22.23 -10.74
CA PHE A 461 1.32 21.02 -10.27
C PHE A 461 2.28 19.82 -10.27
N LEU A 462 2.39 19.07 -9.18
CA LEU A 462 3.17 17.83 -9.14
C LEU A 462 2.34 16.67 -9.69
N LEU A 463 2.85 15.98 -10.71
CA LEU A 463 2.15 14.92 -11.45
C LEU A 463 2.94 13.60 -11.40
N PRO A 464 2.69 12.74 -10.38
CA PRO A 464 3.15 11.35 -10.40
C PRO A 464 2.42 10.53 -11.45
N PHE A 465 3.13 10.03 -12.45
CA PHE A 465 2.54 9.33 -13.59
C PHE A 465 3.04 7.89 -13.73
N GLY A 466 2.18 7.03 -14.28
CA GLY A 466 2.50 5.63 -14.55
C GLY A 466 1.42 4.66 -14.09
N TYR A 467 1.64 3.39 -14.40
CA TYR A 467 0.83 2.31 -13.85
C TYR A 467 1.19 2.06 -12.38
N GLY A 468 0.17 1.87 -11.54
CA GLY A 468 0.31 1.66 -10.09
C GLY A 468 -0.54 0.51 -9.56
N ASP A 469 -0.79 0.52 -8.25
CA ASP A 469 -1.44 -0.49 -7.40
C ASP A 469 -0.68 -1.83 -7.40
N GLY A 470 -0.37 -2.40 -8.56
CA GLY A 470 0.46 -3.60 -8.73
C GLY A 470 1.84 -3.36 -9.34
N GLY A 471 2.33 -2.11 -9.29
CA GLY A 471 3.56 -1.67 -9.94
C GLY A 471 3.44 -1.53 -11.46
N GLY A 472 4.50 -1.89 -12.19
CA GLY A 472 4.60 -1.77 -13.65
C GLY A 472 5.18 -0.44 -14.13
N GLY A 473 4.78 0.68 -13.50
CA GLY A 473 5.28 2.02 -13.81
C GLY A 473 4.92 2.50 -15.23
N PRO A 474 5.40 3.68 -15.64
CA PRO A 474 5.12 4.20 -16.98
C PRO A 474 5.67 3.27 -18.07
N CYS A 475 5.04 3.33 -19.25
CA CYS A 475 5.57 2.80 -20.50
C CYS A 475 6.13 3.94 -21.36
N ARG A 476 6.78 3.58 -22.47
CA ARG A 476 7.32 4.52 -23.45
C ARG A 476 6.38 5.65 -23.86
N ASP A 477 5.09 5.35 -24.09
CA ASP A 477 4.08 6.33 -24.51
C ASP A 477 4.03 7.54 -23.56
N TYR A 478 4.17 7.31 -22.25
CA TYR A 478 4.10 8.39 -21.28
C TYR A 478 5.20 9.43 -21.50
N LEU A 479 6.41 8.96 -21.84
CA LEU A 479 7.58 9.80 -22.06
C LEU A 479 7.51 10.49 -23.43
N GLU A 480 6.98 9.80 -24.43
CA GLU A 480 6.78 10.33 -25.79
C GLU A 480 5.76 11.46 -25.83
N TYR A 481 4.68 11.37 -25.04
CA TYR A 481 3.75 12.48 -24.81
C TYR A 481 4.46 13.66 -24.15
N MET A 482 5.14 13.42 -23.02
CA MET A 482 5.85 14.48 -22.30
C MET A 482 6.88 15.23 -23.15
N GLU A 483 7.59 14.54 -24.04
CA GLU A 483 8.55 15.18 -24.95
C GLU A 483 7.88 16.21 -25.88
N ARG A 484 6.69 15.88 -26.39
CA ARG A 484 5.90 16.75 -27.27
C ARG A 484 5.27 17.91 -26.48
N GLU A 485 4.98 17.68 -25.21
CA GLU A 485 4.21 18.58 -24.34
C GLU A 485 5.07 19.52 -23.50
N LYS A 486 6.41 19.48 -23.65
CA LYS A 486 7.36 20.36 -22.92
C LYS A 486 6.92 21.82 -22.90
N ASP A 487 6.46 22.31 -24.06
CA ASP A 487 5.88 23.64 -24.21
C ASP A 487 4.97 23.70 -25.44
N LEU A 488 3.92 22.88 -25.47
CA LEU A 488 2.99 22.81 -26.60
C LEU A 488 1.85 23.82 -26.42
N GLU A 489 1.65 24.70 -27.40
CA GLU A 489 0.61 25.73 -27.35
C GLU A 489 -0.80 25.14 -27.16
N GLY A 490 -1.49 25.58 -26.09
CA GLY A 490 -2.88 25.24 -25.81
C GLY A 490 -3.08 24.31 -24.61
N MET A 491 -2.01 23.91 -23.92
CA MET A 491 -2.06 23.06 -22.73
C MET A 491 -0.96 23.42 -21.71
N PRO A 492 -1.06 22.95 -20.45
CA PRO A 492 0.01 23.08 -19.47
C PRO A 492 1.36 22.56 -19.99
N LYS A 493 2.46 23.19 -19.55
CA LYS A 493 3.82 22.75 -19.88
C LYS A 493 4.20 21.53 -19.05
N MET A 494 4.89 20.56 -19.65
CA MET A 494 5.42 19.39 -18.93
C MET A 494 6.92 19.54 -18.65
N ARG A 495 7.33 19.36 -17.38
CA ARG A 495 8.74 19.36 -16.95
C ARG A 495 8.99 18.11 -16.12
N MET A 496 9.98 17.29 -16.50
CA MET A 496 10.42 16.20 -15.63
C MET A 496 11.22 16.76 -14.44
N ALA A 497 10.86 16.38 -13.21
CA ALA A 497 11.56 16.82 -12.01
C ALA A 497 11.26 15.92 -10.81
N SER A 498 12.21 15.84 -9.85
CA SER A 498 11.95 15.21 -8.57
C SER A 498 10.94 16.01 -7.72
N PRO A 499 10.14 15.36 -6.85
CA PRO A 499 9.28 16.04 -5.89
C PRO A 499 10.03 17.04 -4.99
N ILE A 500 11.26 16.73 -4.58
CA ILE A 500 12.09 17.65 -3.79
C ILE A 500 12.42 18.93 -4.57
N THR A 501 12.65 18.83 -5.89
CA THR A 501 12.84 20.01 -6.74
C THR A 501 11.56 20.83 -6.84
N PHE A 502 10.41 20.18 -6.98
CA PHE A 502 9.11 20.85 -6.95
C PHE A 502 8.92 21.67 -5.65
N PHE A 503 9.09 21.07 -4.47
CA PHE A 503 8.95 21.79 -3.20
C PHE A 503 9.92 22.97 -3.07
N LYS A 504 11.20 22.78 -3.41
CA LYS A 504 12.19 23.87 -3.38
C LYS A 504 11.85 25.01 -4.33
N ASP A 505 11.39 24.70 -5.55
CA ASP A 505 10.97 25.71 -6.53
C ASP A 505 9.72 26.46 -6.04
N MET A 506 8.80 25.80 -5.34
CA MET A 506 7.60 26.41 -4.73
C MET A 506 7.93 27.27 -3.49
N GLU A 507 8.82 26.80 -2.62
CA GLU A 507 9.34 27.57 -1.48
C GLU A 507 10.03 28.86 -1.93
N ALA A 508 10.84 28.78 -2.99
CA ALA A 508 11.51 29.95 -3.58
C ALA A 508 10.52 31.00 -4.14
N GLN A 509 9.28 30.59 -4.42
CA GLN A 509 8.19 31.45 -4.86
C GLN A 509 7.33 32.00 -3.69
N GLY A 510 7.68 31.67 -2.44
CA GLY A 510 7.01 32.16 -1.24
C GLY A 510 6.34 31.08 -0.38
N GLY A 511 6.36 29.82 -0.80
CA GLY A 511 5.77 28.71 -0.06
C GLY A 511 4.24 28.67 -0.13
N PRO A 512 3.58 27.84 0.70
CA PRO A 512 2.13 27.71 0.67
C PRO A 512 1.40 28.95 1.21
N ASN A 513 0.26 29.28 0.61
CA ASN A 513 -0.58 30.41 1.03
C ASN A 513 -1.64 30.02 2.08
N HIS A 514 -1.79 28.72 2.34
CA HIS A 514 -2.84 28.16 3.18
C HIS A 514 -2.25 27.25 4.25
N THR A 515 -2.89 27.24 5.42
CA THR A 515 -2.56 26.33 6.52
C THR A 515 -3.78 25.47 6.84
N TYR A 516 -3.57 24.17 6.99
CA TYR A 516 -4.57 23.23 7.48
C TYR A 516 -4.12 22.67 8.83
N VAL A 517 -4.97 22.75 9.84
CA VAL A 517 -4.64 22.38 11.23
C VAL A 517 -5.38 21.12 11.64
N GLY A 518 -4.65 20.14 12.17
CA GLY A 518 -5.22 18.91 12.71
C GLY A 518 -5.12 17.72 11.77
N GLU A 519 -6.09 16.81 11.87
CA GLU A 519 -6.11 15.54 11.14
C GLU A 519 -6.53 15.77 9.68
N LEU A 520 -5.81 15.18 8.72
CA LEU A 520 -6.34 15.04 7.36
C LEU A 520 -7.30 13.85 7.36
N TYR A 521 -8.52 14.12 7.83
CA TYR A 521 -9.55 13.12 8.00
C TYR A 521 -10.04 12.59 6.65
N PHE A 522 -10.04 11.27 6.50
CA PHE A 522 -10.52 10.60 5.31
C PHE A 522 -11.98 10.16 5.48
N SER A 523 -12.90 10.73 4.70
CA SER A 523 -14.35 10.54 4.88
C SER A 523 -14.89 9.19 4.38
N ALA A 524 -14.05 8.41 3.70
CA ALA A 524 -14.34 7.07 3.21
C ALA A 524 -13.50 6.01 3.92
N HIS A 525 -13.74 4.73 3.61
CA HIS A 525 -13.03 3.59 4.15
C HIS A 525 -13.09 3.45 5.69
N ARG A 526 -14.21 3.82 6.32
CA ARG A 526 -14.35 3.77 7.80
C ARG A 526 -14.42 2.35 8.40
N GLY A 527 -14.77 1.35 7.61
CA GLY A 527 -14.77 -0.07 7.99
C GLY A 527 -13.38 -0.65 8.25
N VAL A 528 -12.32 -0.03 7.72
CA VAL A 528 -10.95 -0.49 7.94
C VAL A 528 -10.51 -0.44 9.40
N TYR A 529 -11.19 0.33 10.25
CA TYR A 529 -10.90 0.38 11.68
C TYR A 529 -11.34 -0.90 12.42
N THR A 530 -12.29 -1.67 11.86
CA THR A 530 -12.88 -2.84 12.52
C THR A 530 -12.66 -4.16 11.78
N ALA A 531 -12.49 -4.13 10.44
CA ALA A 531 -12.16 -5.31 9.65
C ALA A 531 -10.90 -6.02 10.17
N GLN A 532 -10.79 -7.34 10.09
CA GLN A 532 -9.59 -8.09 10.50
C GLN A 532 -9.08 -7.76 11.94
N ALA A 533 -9.98 -7.74 12.92
CA ALA A 533 -9.68 -7.43 14.32
C ALA A 533 -8.52 -8.26 14.93
N ALA A 534 -8.31 -9.49 14.46
CA ALA A 534 -7.21 -10.35 14.91
C ALA A 534 -5.84 -9.78 14.54
N VAL A 535 -5.68 -9.25 13.32
CA VAL A 535 -4.44 -8.63 12.82
C VAL A 535 -4.14 -7.35 13.61
N LYS A 536 -5.16 -6.50 13.82
CA LYS A 536 -5.04 -5.28 14.64
C LYS A 536 -4.61 -5.58 16.08
N LYS A 537 -5.17 -6.64 16.67
CA LYS A 537 -4.76 -7.14 18.00
C LYS A 537 -3.33 -7.67 17.99
N GLY A 538 -2.95 -8.40 16.94
CA GLY A 538 -1.59 -8.87 16.70
C GLY A 538 -0.59 -7.72 16.67
N ASN A 539 -0.85 -6.69 15.85
CA ASN A 539 -0.05 -5.48 15.75
C ASN A 539 0.10 -4.82 17.13
N ARG A 540 -1.01 -4.50 17.81
CA ARG A 540 -0.95 -3.81 19.11
C ARG A 540 -0.19 -4.61 20.17
N LYS A 541 -0.35 -5.93 20.20
CA LYS A 541 0.42 -6.79 21.12
C LYS A 541 1.89 -6.88 20.73
N GLY A 542 2.21 -6.92 19.43
CA GLY A 542 3.58 -6.88 18.92
C GLY A 542 4.29 -5.58 19.30
N GLU A 543 3.63 -4.42 19.12
CA GLU A 543 4.14 -3.11 19.56
C GLU A 543 4.48 -3.10 21.06
N ILE A 544 3.56 -3.61 21.89
CA ILE A 544 3.77 -3.68 23.34
C ILE A 544 4.92 -4.64 23.66
N ALA A 545 4.97 -5.83 23.05
CA ALA A 545 6.00 -6.83 23.32
C ALA A 545 7.41 -6.32 22.96
N LEU A 546 7.56 -5.67 21.80
CA LEU A 546 8.83 -5.05 21.38
C LEU A 546 9.24 -3.90 22.31
N ARG A 547 8.28 -3.06 22.72
CA ARG A 547 8.53 -2.01 23.73
C ARG A 547 9.01 -2.62 25.06
N GLU A 548 8.36 -3.67 25.55
CA GLU A 548 8.77 -4.34 26.79
C GLU A 548 10.20 -4.89 26.68
N ALA A 549 10.52 -5.56 25.57
CA ALA A 549 11.85 -6.09 25.31
C ALA A 549 12.92 -4.98 25.29
N GLU A 550 12.62 -3.82 24.70
CA GLU A 550 13.52 -2.67 24.68
C GLU A 550 13.70 -2.01 26.05
N VAL A 551 12.62 -1.78 26.79
CA VAL A 551 12.69 -1.15 28.12
C VAL A 551 13.51 -2.01 29.06
N TRP A 552 13.18 -3.30 29.18
CA TRP A 552 13.89 -4.20 30.09
C TRP A 552 15.28 -4.53 29.60
N GLY A 553 15.43 -4.77 28.28
CA GLY A 553 16.72 -5.06 27.67
C GLY A 553 17.72 -3.92 27.83
N SER A 554 17.29 -2.66 27.68
CA SER A 554 18.17 -1.50 27.88
C SER A 554 18.63 -1.36 29.34
N LEU A 555 17.73 -1.60 30.31
CA LEU A 555 18.06 -1.59 31.73
C LEU A 555 18.99 -2.75 32.12
N ALA A 556 18.73 -3.94 31.60
CA ALA A 556 19.58 -5.11 31.82
C ALA A 556 20.96 -4.91 31.20
N GLN A 557 21.02 -4.28 30.02
CA GLN A 557 22.27 -3.95 29.34
C GLN A 557 23.15 -3.00 30.16
N ALA A 558 22.54 -2.01 30.82
CA ALA A 558 23.26 -1.14 31.75
C ALA A 558 23.88 -1.91 32.94
N LYS A 559 23.40 -3.13 33.24
CA LYS A 559 23.96 -4.06 34.24
C LYS A 559 24.83 -5.17 33.65
N GLY A 560 25.15 -5.13 32.36
CA GLY A 560 26.06 -6.06 31.68
C GLY A 560 25.39 -7.23 30.95
N HIS A 561 24.06 -7.27 30.85
CA HIS A 561 23.36 -8.24 30.00
C HIS A 561 23.49 -7.86 28.52
N ALA A 562 23.66 -8.83 27.61
CA ALA A 562 23.78 -8.52 26.19
C ALA A 562 22.42 -8.18 25.57
N TYR A 563 22.32 -7.06 24.85
CA TYR A 563 21.08 -6.69 24.14
C TYR A 563 21.07 -7.25 22.70
N PRO A 564 20.00 -7.95 22.27
CA PRO A 564 19.94 -8.64 20.98
C PRO A 564 19.58 -7.70 19.81
N TYR A 565 20.45 -6.73 19.50
CA TYR A 565 20.18 -5.69 18.49
C TYR A 565 19.73 -6.21 17.12
N ALA A 566 20.40 -7.24 16.59
CA ALA A 566 20.12 -7.74 15.25
C ALA A 566 18.74 -8.40 15.14
N ASP A 567 18.36 -9.19 16.15
CA ASP A 567 17.04 -9.80 16.18
C ASP A 567 15.95 -8.75 16.41
N MET A 568 16.17 -7.80 17.33
CA MET A 568 15.21 -6.71 17.58
C MET A 568 14.97 -5.84 16.33
N ASP A 569 16.02 -5.51 15.57
CA ASP A 569 15.90 -4.81 14.28
C ASP A 569 15.09 -5.62 13.26
N ALA A 570 15.31 -6.95 13.19
CA ALA A 570 14.55 -7.83 12.31
C ALA A 570 13.06 -7.92 12.71
N GLN A 571 12.76 -8.12 14.00
CA GLN A 571 11.38 -8.19 14.50
C GLN A 571 10.62 -6.87 14.26
N TRP A 572 11.26 -5.72 14.48
CA TRP A 572 10.67 -4.43 14.15
C TRP A 572 10.35 -4.33 12.66
N LYS A 573 11.30 -4.63 11.76
CA LYS A 573 11.05 -4.56 10.31
C LYS A 573 9.87 -5.42 9.85
N VAL A 574 9.65 -6.58 10.47
CA VAL A 574 8.48 -7.44 10.19
C VAL A 574 7.19 -6.80 10.73
N LEU A 575 7.19 -6.27 11.96
CA LEU A 575 6.01 -5.55 12.49
C LEU A 575 5.66 -4.33 11.61
N LEU A 576 6.66 -3.54 11.22
CA LEU A 576 6.49 -2.37 10.37
C LEU A 576 6.02 -2.73 8.95
N PHE A 577 6.43 -3.89 8.43
CA PHE A 577 5.87 -4.41 7.18
C PHE A 577 4.38 -4.74 7.35
N ASN A 578 3.99 -5.40 8.44
CA ASN A 578 2.58 -5.73 8.74
C ASN A 578 1.69 -4.52 9.05
N GLN A 579 2.26 -3.33 9.16
CA GLN A 579 1.53 -2.07 9.26
C GLN A 579 1.20 -1.43 7.90
N PHE A 580 1.61 -2.07 6.79
CA PHE A 580 1.28 -1.64 5.43
C PHE A 580 -0.21 -1.33 5.28
N HIS A 581 -0.55 -0.30 4.49
CA HIS A 581 -1.91 0.23 4.39
C HIS A 581 -2.94 -0.77 3.84
N ASP A 582 -2.53 -1.91 3.27
CA ASP A 582 -3.46 -2.99 2.93
C ASP A 582 -3.43 -4.24 3.83
N ILE A 583 -2.52 -4.29 4.80
CA ILE A 583 -2.48 -5.37 5.82
C ILE A 583 -3.26 -4.94 7.06
N LEU A 584 -2.79 -3.90 7.74
CA LEU A 584 -3.33 -3.50 9.04
C LEU A 584 -4.78 -3.00 8.94
N PRO A 585 -5.16 -2.20 7.93
CA PRO A 585 -6.55 -1.86 7.61
C PRO A 585 -7.47 -3.06 7.37
N GLY A 586 -6.95 -4.22 6.95
CA GLY A 586 -7.77 -5.40 6.70
C GLY A 586 -8.44 -5.37 5.33
N SER A 587 -7.67 -4.97 4.30
CA SER A 587 -8.10 -4.78 2.91
C SER A 587 -7.44 -5.70 1.86
N SER A 588 -6.67 -6.70 2.27
CA SER A 588 -6.09 -7.76 1.43
C SER A 588 -6.91 -9.07 1.36
N ILE A 589 -6.44 -10.01 0.53
CA ILE A 589 -6.94 -11.41 0.47
C ILE A 589 -6.61 -12.22 1.74
N ALA A 590 -7.35 -13.30 1.97
CA ALA A 590 -7.25 -14.13 3.18
C ALA A 590 -5.81 -14.59 3.51
N ARG A 591 -5.07 -15.08 2.50
CA ARG A 591 -3.69 -15.57 2.67
C ARG A 591 -2.76 -14.56 3.32
N VAL A 592 -2.93 -13.26 3.01
CA VAL A 592 -2.10 -12.18 3.59
C VAL A 592 -2.30 -12.11 5.10
N TYR A 593 -3.52 -12.31 5.60
CA TYR A 593 -3.78 -12.27 7.05
C TYR A 593 -3.30 -13.51 7.77
N ASP A 594 -3.39 -14.68 7.14
CA ASP A 594 -2.83 -15.91 7.72
C ASP A 594 -1.32 -15.75 7.96
N GLU A 595 -0.59 -15.26 6.94
CA GLU A 595 0.84 -14.98 7.02
C GLU A 595 1.15 -13.86 8.05
N ALA A 596 0.38 -12.76 8.06
CA ALA A 596 0.58 -11.68 9.02
C ALA A 596 0.32 -12.11 10.47
N LEU A 597 -0.68 -12.97 10.72
CA LEU A 597 -0.98 -13.49 12.06
C LEU A 597 0.12 -14.41 12.58
N GLU A 598 0.68 -15.27 11.71
CA GLU A 598 1.85 -16.10 12.06
C GLU A 598 3.04 -15.21 12.46
N GLN A 599 3.35 -14.21 11.64
CA GLN A 599 4.45 -13.26 11.91
C GLN A 599 4.23 -12.47 13.21
N HIS A 600 3.01 -12.00 13.49
CA HIS A 600 2.70 -11.34 14.77
C HIS A 600 2.92 -12.27 15.96
N ASN A 601 2.53 -13.54 15.87
CA ASN A 601 2.74 -14.51 16.95
C ASN A 601 4.23 -14.76 17.19
N ASP A 602 5.02 -14.83 16.11
CA ASP A 602 6.47 -15.00 16.19
C ASP A 602 7.16 -13.79 16.83
N ILE A 603 6.79 -12.57 16.43
CA ILE A 603 7.28 -11.32 17.03
C ILE A 603 6.96 -11.29 18.53
N ILE A 604 5.70 -11.56 18.90
CA ILE A 604 5.25 -11.54 20.29
C ILE A 604 6.05 -12.56 21.11
N ARG A 605 6.23 -13.78 20.58
CA ARG A 605 6.98 -14.84 21.25
C ARG A 605 8.44 -14.46 21.45
N ALA A 606 9.12 -14.01 20.40
CA ALA A 606 10.53 -13.61 20.45
C ALA A 606 10.75 -12.44 21.42
N ALA A 607 9.99 -11.35 21.25
CA ALA A 607 10.12 -10.15 22.09
C ALA A 607 9.76 -10.41 23.55
N THR A 608 8.73 -11.22 23.83
CA THR A 608 8.40 -11.62 25.21
C THR A 608 9.51 -12.47 25.84
N GLY A 609 10.15 -13.34 25.05
CA GLY A 609 11.34 -14.09 25.49
C GLY A 609 12.49 -13.16 25.89
N HIS A 610 12.85 -12.20 25.03
CA HIS A 610 13.89 -11.22 25.32
C HIS A 610 13.56 -10.35 26.54
N ALA A 611 12.30 -9.94 26.68
CA ALA A 611 11.85 -9.20 27.85
C ALA A 611 12.01 -10.04 29.13
N ALA A 612 11.65 -11.33 29.08
CA ALA A 612 11.79 -12.24 30.23
C ALA A 612 13.26 -12.48 30.60
N ASP A 613 14.14 -12.70 29.63
CA ASP A 613 15.58 -12.88 29.87
C ASP A 613 16.20 -11.62 30.49
N ALA A 614 15.82 -10.44 29.99
CA ALA A 614 16.27 -9.17 30.53
C ALA A 614 15.72 -8.92 31.95
N GLN A 615 14.44 -9.21 32.20
CA GLN A 615 13.83 -9.15 33.53
C GLN A 615 14.54 -10.08 34.50
N GLN A 616 14.85 -11.31 34.09
CA GLN A 616 15.58 -12.28 34.91
C GLN A 616 16.99 -11.76 35.28
N ALA A 617 17.69 -11.13 34.34
CA ALA A 617 18.99 -10.51 34.60
C ALA A 617 18.91 -9.29 35.54
N LEU A 618 17.73 -8.67 35.69
CA LEU A 618 17.49 -7.55 36.59
C LEU A 618 17.14 -7.97 38.02
N ILE A 619 16.65 -9.20 38.23
CA ILE A 619 16.31 -9.75 39.53
C ILE A 619 17.59 -9.96 40.35
N THR A 620 17.64 -9.39 41.56
CA THR A 620 18.82 -9.46 42.44
C THR A 620 18.74 -10.55 43.51
N LYS A 621 17.57 -11.16 43.72
CA LYS A 621 17.36 -12.28 44.64
C LYS A 621 16.35 -13.26 44.05
N ASP A 622 16.66 -14.55 44.10
CA ASP A 622 15.86 -15.61 43.47
C ASP A 622 14.68 -16.11 44.34
N GLU A 623 14.43 -15.49 45.50
CA GLU A 623 13.34 -15.90 46.39
C GLU A 623 12.06 -15.10 46.07
N GLY A 624 11.04 -15.79 45.55
CA GLY A 624 9.67 -15.27 45.44
C GLY A 624 9.22 -14.94 44.01
N VAL A 625 8.21 -14.07 43.89
CA VAL A 625 7.66 -13.57 42.62
C VAL A 625 7.97 -12.09 42.48
N THR A 626 8.58 -11.70 41.37
CA THR A 626 8.86 -10.28 41.07
C THR A 626 7.86 -9.74 40.05
N VAL A 627 7.23 -8.62 40.37
CA VAL A 627 6.24 -7.94 39.52
C VAL A 627 6.88 -6.68 38.96
N PHE A 628 6.86 -6.52 37.64
CA PHE A 628 7.44 -5.39 36.94
C PHE A 628 6.38 -4.39 36.47
N ASN A 629 6.74 -3.10 36.46
CA ASN A 629 5.96 -2.01 35.88
C ASN A 629 6.83 -1.25 34.87
N SER A 630 6.52 -1.38 33.59
CA SER A 630 7.24 -0.68 32.52
C SER A 630 6.70 0.73 32.23
N LEU A 631 5.63 1.15 32.91
CA LEU A 631 5.06 2.49 32.72
C LEU A 631 5.91 3.53 33.46
N CYS A 632 5.98 4.74 32.91
CA CYS A 632 6.76 5.85 33.48
C CYS A 632 6.10 6.53 34.68
N PHE A 633 5.10 5.91 35.29
CA PHE A 633 4.40 6.39 36.47
C PHE A 633 4.10 5.22 37.42
N GLU A 634 4.01 5.55 38.70
CA GLU A 634 3.64 4.60 39.74
C GLU A 634 2.20 4.13 39.55
N ARG A 635 1.93 2.86 39.83
CA ARG A 635 0.58 2.31 39.71
C ARG A 635 0.35 1.20 40.72
N GLN A 636 -0.91 1.02 41.09
CA GLN A 636 -1.34 -0.18 41.78
C GLN A 636 -1.84 -1.21 40.77
N ALA A 637 -1.40 -2.46 40.88
CA ALA A 637 -1.76 -3.53 39.96
C ALA A 637 -2.28 -4.75 40.70
N LEU A 638 -3.41 -5.27 40.24
CA LEU A 638 -3.92 -6.57 40.67
C LEU A 638 -3.24 -7.67 39.84
N VAL A 639 -2.46 -8.53 40.50
CA VAL A 639 -1.70 -9.61 39.84
C VAL A 639 -2.11 -10.98 40.37
N THR A 640 -1.93 -12.01 39.55
CA THR A 640 -2.11 -13.41 39.96
C THR A 640 -0.79 -13.99 40.43
N LEU A 641 -0.79 -14.51 41.66
CA LEU A 641 0.32 -15.21 42.30
C LEU A 641 0.04 -16.71 42.39
N PRO A 642 1.09 -17.56 42.47
CA PRO A 642 0.96 -19.00 42.69
C PRO A 642 0.18 -19.37 43.97
N ALA A 643 -0.24 -20.65 44.06
CA ALA A 643 -1.01 -21.19 45.19
C ALA A 643 -0.36 -20.99 46.56
N ASP A 644 0.97 -20.97 46.62
CA ASP A 644 1.72 -20.80 47.87
C ASP A 644 1.48 -19.42 48.54
N TYR A 645 0.95 -18.45 47.80
CA TYR A 645 0.61 -17.11 48.30
C TYR A 645 -0.81 -16.99 48.85
N ALA A 646 -1.59 -18.09 48.89
CA ALA A 646 -2.98 -18.07 49.37
C ALA A 646 -3.12 -17.57 50.83
N GLN A 647 -2.10 -17.77 51.66
CA GLN A 647 -2.10 -17.32 53.05
C GLN A 647 -1.68 -15.85 53.23
N GLY A 648 -1.14 -15.20 52.19
CA GLY A 648 -0.57 -13.85 52.29
C GLY A 648 0.71 -13.69 51.46
N ALA A 649 1.08 -12.43 51.28
CA ALA A 649 2.31 -12.03 50.59
C ALA A 649 2.89 -10.81 51.32
N VAL A 650 4.22 -10.73 51.39
CA VAL A 650 4.94 -9.53 51.85
C VAL A 650 5.92 -9.06 50.78
N THR A 651 6.18 -7.76 50.73
CA THR A 651 7.29 -7.21 49.94
C THR A 651 8.63 -7.65 50.52
N GLN A 652 9.71 -7.42 49.77
CA GLN A 652 11.07 -7.70 50.24
C GLN A 652 11.44 -6.95 51.54
N GLU A 653 10.84 -5.79 51.79
CA GLU A 653 10.98 -4.98 53.01
C GLU A 653 10.12 -5.51 54.17
N GLY A 654 9.34 -6.57 53.94
CA GLY A 654 8.45 -7.19 54.92
C GLY A 654 7.07 -6.54 55.03
N ALA A 655 6.72 -5.63 54.12
CA ALA A 655 5.41 -4.97 54.16
C ALA A 655 4.30 -5.91 53.65
N PRO A 656 3.20 -6.12 54.39
CA PRO A 656 2.13 -7.03 53.98
C PRO A 656 1.32 -6.46 52.81
N VAL A 657 1.07 -7.31 51.81
CA VAL A 657 0.32 -6.98 50.60
C VAL A 657 -1.12 -7.52 50.73
N PRO A 658 -2.16 -6.78 50.30
CA PRO A 658 -3.52 -7.31 50.26
C PRO A 658 -3.58 -8.52 49.32
N THR A 659 -4.08 -9.66 49.81
CA THR A 659 -4.24 -10.88 49.00
C THR A 659 -5.63 -11.50 49.13
N GLN A 660 -6.09 -12.14 48.05
CA GLN A 660 -7.33 -12.91 47.98
C GLN A 660 -7.05 -14.30 47.39
N PRO A 661 -7.35 -15.40 48.11
CA PRO A 661 -7.28 -16.74 47.55
C PRO A 661 -8.24 -16.91 46.36
N THR A 662 -7.81 -17.64 45.33
CA THR A 662 -8.62 -18.00 44.17
C THR A 662 -8.46 -19.50 43.85
N GLN A 663 -9.22 -20.03 42.89
CA GLN A 663 -9.12 -21.43 42.49
C GLN A 663 -7.73 -21.81 41.94
N ASN A 664 -7.02 -20.85 41.32
CA ASN A 664 -5.75 -21.09 40.62
C ASN A 664 -4.56 -20.41 41.29
N GLY A 665 -4.68 -19.96 42.55
CA GLY A 665 -3.61 -19.23 43.21
C GLY A 665 -4.13 -18.19 44.20
N ALA A 666 -3.50 -17.02 44.21
CA ALA A 666 -3.97 -15.84 44.93
C ALA A 666 -3.93 -14.59 44.04
N LEU A 667 -4.86 -13.67 44.23
CA LEU A 667 -4.71 -12.30 43.73
C LEU A 667 -3.93 -11.49 44.77
N ALA A 668 -3.08 -10.58 44.31
CA ALA A 668 -2.40 -9.61 45.15
C ALA A 668 -2.52 -8.21 44.54
N LEU A 669 -2.79 -7.21 45.38
CA LEU A 669 -2.86 -5.81 44.97
C LEU A 669 -1.53 -5.13 45.32
N VAL A 670 -0.70 -4.87 44.31
CA VAL A 670 0.71 -4.49 44.49
C VAL A 670 0.92 -3.05 44.04
N ASP A 671 1.55 -2.24 44.90
CA ASP A 671 2.02 -0.90 44.54
C ASP A 671 3.35 -1.02 43.81
N LEU A 672 3.41 -0.52 42.57
CA LEU A 672 4.56 -0.65 41.70
C LEU A 672 5.16 0.72 41.36
N PRO A 673 6.49 0.90 41.55
CA PRO A 673 7.16 2.13 41.17
C PRO A 673 7.19 2.31 39.64
N ALA A 674 7.37 3.54 39.17
CA ALA A 674 7.58 3.85 37.76
C ALA A 674 8.84 3.14 37.22
N VAL A 675 8.73 2.48 36.06
CA VAL A 675 9.84 1.75 35.40
C VAL A 675 10.66 0.91 36.40
N GLY A 676 9.97 0.10 37.20
CA GLY A 676 10.59 -0.62 38.31
C GLY A 676 9.89 -1.93 38.62
N ALA A 677 10.26 -2.55 39.74
CA ALA A 677 9.74 -3.85 40.13
C ALA A 677 9.63 -4.01 41.65
N VAL A 678 8.74 -4.89 42.10
CA VAL A 678 8.57 -5.29 43.49
C VAL A 678 8.60 -6.81 43.60
N SER A 679 9.45 -7.34 44.47
CA SER A 679 9.52 -8.76 44.78
C SER A 679 8.66 -9.10 45.99
N LEU A 680 7.92 -10.21 45.88
CA LEU A 680 6.99 -10.71 46.88
C LEU A 680 7.40 -12.09 47.34
N THR A 681 7.29 -12.36 48.64
CA THR A 681 7.47 -13.70 49.23
C THR A 681 6.20 -14.16 49.95
N PRO A 682 5.89 -15.47 49.96
CA PRO A 682 4.75 -15.99 50.70
C PRO A 682 4.81 -15.66 52.19
N ALA A 683 3.70 -15.27 52.78
CA ALA A 683 3.60 -14.95 54.20
C ALA A 683 2.19 -15.27 54.73
N THR A 684 2.00 -15.20 56.05
CA THR A 684 0.67 -15.25 56.68
C THR A 684 0.08 -13.86 56.92
N ALA A 685 0.90 -12.82 56.83
CA ALA A 685 0.45 -11.44 56.96
C ALA A 685 -0.29 -11.00 55.68
N LYS A 686 -1.44 -10.34 55.87
CA LYS A 686 -2.27 -9.80 54.77
C LYS A 686 -2.44 -8.30 54.93
N GLY A 687 -2.24 -7.56 53.85
CA GLY A 687 -2.62 -6.15 53.78
C GLY A 687 -4.15 -5.98 53.78
N LYS A 688 -4.62 -4.75 54.00
CA LYS A 688 -6.04 -4.40 53.93
C LYS A 688 -6.34 -3.65 52.63
N ALA A 689 -7.42 -4.01 51.96
CA ALA A 689 -7.99 -3.27 50.84
C ALA A 689 -9.51 -3.27 50.95
N GLY A 690 -10.17 -2.26 50.36
CA GLY A 690 -11.62 -2.17 50.30
C GLY A 690 -12.21 -3.31 49.47
N PRO A 691 -13.32 -3.93 49.90
CA PRO A 691 -13.91 -5.03 49.17
C PRO A 691 -14.67 -4.55 47.94
N CYS A 692 -14.42 -5.18 46.81
CA CYS A 692 -15.39 -5.25 45.72
C CYS A 692 -16.44 -6.31 46.10
N THR A 693 -17.70 -6.11 45.71
CA THR A 693 -18.76 -7.11 45.89
C THR A 693 -19.66 -7.21 44.66
N ALA A 694 -20.06 -8.43 44.31
CA ALA A 694 -21.04 -8.75 43.29
C ALA A 694 -22.15 -9.61 43.89
N ALA A 695 -23.41 -9.21 43.72
CA ALA A 695 -24.56 -9.93 44.24
C ALA A 695 -25.69 -9.99 43.22
N MET A 696 -26.37 -11.13 43.16
CA MET A 696 -27.64 -11.26 42.43
C MET A 696 -28.75 -10.56 43.22
N GLU A 697 -29.51 -9.69 42.57
CA GLU A 697 -30.69 -9.02 43.11
C GLU A 697 -31.91 -9.40 42.24
N GLY A 698 -32.47 -10.60 42.50
CA GLY A 698 -33.50 -11.18 41.63
C GLY A 698 -32.92 -11.56 40.26
N ALA A 699 -33.43 -10.94 39.19
CA ALA A 699 -32.91 -11.11 37.83
C ALA A 699 -31.79 -10.13 37.46
N ASN A 700 -31.47 -9.19 38.37
CA ASN A 700 -30.43 -8.19 38.19
C ASN A 700 -29.15 -8.59 38.93
N VAL A 701 -28.03 -7.93 38.62
CA VAL A 701 -26.80 -8.02 39.41
C VAL A 701 -26.35 -6.64 39.83
N ARG A 702 -25.91 -6.51 41.07
CA ARG A 702 -25.24 -5.31 41.56
C ARG A 702 -23.75 -5.60 41.77
N LEU A 703 -22.90 -4.79 41.17
CA LEU A 703 -21.45 -4.82 41.29
C LEU A 703 -20.98 -3.49 41.91
N THR A 704 -20.25 -3.55 43.01
CA THR A 704 -19.90 -2.34 43.75
C THR A 704 -18.50 -2.41 44.38
N ASN A 705 -17.83 -1.27 44.49
CA ASN A 705 -16.60 -1.10 45.24
C ASN A 705 -16.60 0.29 45.93
N ASP A 706 -15.46 0.78 46.40
CA ASP A 706 -15.36 2.08 47.07
C ASP A 706 -15.61 3.29 46.14
N HIS A 707 -15.52 3.10 44.82
CA HIS A 707 -15.64 4.16 43.82
C HIS A 707 -16.97 4.15 43.08
N VAL A 708 -17.48 2.96 42.74
CA VAL A 708 -18.64 2.82 41.85
C VAL A 708 -19.69 1.84 42.40
N ASP A 709 -20.93 2.08 42.01
CA ASP A 709 -22.07 1.18 42.23
C ASP A 709 -22.80 0.97 40.90
N ILE A 710 -22.79 -0.26 40.41
CA ILE A 710 -23.23 -0.61 39.06
C ILE A 710 -24.34 -1.64 39.17
N THR A 711 -25.46 -1.39 38.51
CA THR A 711 -26.57 -2.36 38.41
C THR A 711 -26.72 -2.85 36.97
N PHE A 712 -26.83 -4.16 36.80
CA PHE A 712 -27.05 -4.85 35.54
C PHE A 712 -28.46 -5.43 35.49
N ASN A 713 -29.14 -5.32 34.35
CA ASN A 713 -30.43 -5.97 34.12
C ASN A 713 -30.27 -7.43 33.67
N ALA A 714 -31.39 -8.12 33.45
CA ALA A 714 -31.43 -9.51 32.97
C ALA A 714 -30.86 -9.73 31.55
N LEU A 715 -30.60 -8.67 30.79
CA LEU A 715 -29.94 -8.72 29.48
C LEU A 715 -28.41 -8.55 29.59
N GLY A 716 -27.89 -8.31 30.81
CA GLY A 716 -26.48 -8.02 31.05
C GLY A 716 -26.08 -6.58 30.69
N GLU A 717 -27.05 -5.69 30.53
CA GLU A 717 -26.82 -4.26 30.26
C GLU A 717 -26.75 -3.49 31.58
N ILE A 718 -25.93 -2.44 31.63
CA ILE A 718 -25.80 -1.58 32.81
C ILE A 718 -26.96 -0.58 32.83
N THR A 719 -27.82 -0.64 33.85
CA THR A 719 -28.97 0.27 34.03
C THR A 719 -28.71 1.40 35.02
N SER A 720 -27.67 1.27 35.85
CA SER A 720 -27.21 2.31 36.77
C SER A 720 -25.70 2.20 36.92
N PHE A 721 -25.00 3.34 36.89
CA PHE A 721 -23.58 3.49 37.15
C PHE A 721 -23.38 4.76 37.99
N VAL A 722 -23.30 4.59 39.30
CA VAL A 722 -23.12 5.68 40.25
C VAL A 722 -21.66 5.81 40.62
N ASP A 723 -21.08 6.99 40.41
CA ASP A 723 -19.83 7.38 41.07
C ASP A 723 -20.13 7.76 42.50
N LYS A 724 -19.62 6.98 43.46
CA LYS A 724 -19.90 7.16 44.89
C LYS A 724 -19.26 8.41 45.47
N ALA A 725 -18.18 8.92 44.89
CA ALA A 725 -17.51 10.11 45.40
C ALA A 725 -18.36 11.37 45.13
N THR A 726 -19.02 11.43 43.97
CA THR A 726 -19.84 12.57 43.57
C THR A 726 -21.35 12.34 43.73
N GLY A 727 -21.77 11.08 43.88
CA GLY A 727 -23.18 10.67 43.84
C GLY A 727 -23.80 10.74 42.44
N ARG A 728 -22.98 10.98 41.39
CA ARG A 728 -23.48 11.17 40.02
C ARG A 728 -23.85 9.83 39.39
N GLU A 729 -25.07 9.78 38.87
CA GLU A 729 -25.54 8.72 37.96
C GLU A 729 -25.08 9.05 36.53
N TYR A 730 -24.38 8.10 35.89
CA TYR A 730 -23.92 8.22 34.50
C TYR A 730 -24.86 7.56 33.48
N ALA A 731 -25.71 6.63 33.92
CA ALA A 731 -26.66 5.96 33.04
C ALA A 731 -27.86 6.86 32.73
N ALA A 732 -27.91 7.40 31.49
CA ALA A 732 -29.12 8.02 30.93
C ALA A 732 -30.10 6.98 30.33
N GLY A 733 -29.61 5.76 30.13
CA GLY A 733 -30.30 4.58 29.60
C GLY A 733 -29.35 3.38 29.69
N PRO A 734 -29.74 2.19 29.18
CA PRO A 734 -28.88 1.01 29.23
C PRO A 734 -27.52 1.23 28.56
N MET A 735 -26.43 1.03 29.29
CA MET A 735 -25.05 1.03 28.81
C MET A 735 -24.52 -0.40 28.66
N ASN A 736 -23.32 -0.57 28.08
CA ASN A 736 -22.78 -1.91 27.72
C ASN A 736 -23.77 -2.71 26.84
N LYS A 737 -24.56 -2.01 26.03
CA LYS A 737 -25.53 -2.61 25.13
C LYS A 737 -24.85 -3.03 23.84
N LEU A 738 -24.82 -4.33 23.57
CA LEU A 738 -24.36 -4.84 22.28
C LEU A 738 -25.45 -4.67 21.23
N LEU A 739 -25.06 -4.05 20.12
CA LEU A 739 -25.88 -3.82 18.95
C LEU A 739 -25.27 -4.59 17.78
N MET A 740 -26.12 -5.17 16.95
CA MET A 740 -25.72 -5.80 15.71
C MET A 740 -26.52 -5.14 14.60
N TYR A 741 -25.84 -4.86 13.50
CA TYR A 741 -26.42 -4.25 12.32
C TYR A 741 -26.13 -5.11 11.12
N LYS A 742 -27.02 -5.06 10.14
CA LYS A 742 -26.70 -5.59 8.82
C LYS A 742 -25.80 -4.57 8.11
N ASP A 743 -24.58 -5.00 7.83
CA ASP A 743 -23.60 -4.21 7.08
C ASP A 743 -23.53 -4.70 5.63
N VAL A 744 -23.89 -3.81 4.71
CA VAL A 744 -23.86 -4.04 3.26
C VAL A 744 -23.49 -2.69 2.64
N PRO A 745 -22.19 -2.38 2.50
CA PRO A 745 -21.75 -1.11 1.98
C PRO A 745 -21.96 -1.03 0.46
N ARG A 746 -21.88 0.20 -0.07
CA ARG A 746 -22.17 0.50 -1.48
C ARG A 746 -21.02 0.17 -2.44
N LEU A 747 -19.76 0.33 -2.02
CA LEU A 747 -18.60 0.28 -2.93
C LEU A 747 -17.56 -0.78 -2.56
N PHE A 748 -17.18 -0.87 -1.28
CA PHE A 748 -16.08 -1.73 -0.85
C PHE A 748 -16.39 -2.42 0.49
N ASP A 749 -16.58 -3.74 0.47
CA ASP A 749 -17.08 -4.50 1.64
C ASP A 749 -16.19 -4.44 2.88
N ALA A 750 -14.87 -4.57 2.73
CA ALA A 750 -13.94 -4.55 3.87
C ALA A 750 -13.53 -3.12 4.27
N TRP A 751 -13.70 -2.15 3.38
CA TRP A 751 -13.25 -0.78 3.61
C TRP A 751 -14.36 0.11 4.15
N ASP A 752 -15.56 0.07 3.60
CA ASP A 752 -16.62 1.05 3.90
C ASP A 752 -17.61 0.56 4.96
N ILE A 753 -18.11 1.51 5.75
CA ILE A 753 -19.34 1.38 6.54
C ILE A 753 -20.22 2.58 6.17
N ASP A 754 -21.35 2.33 5.52
CA ASP A 754 -22.26 3.38 5.07
C ASP A 754 -23.21 3.82 6.19
N SER A 755 -23.57 5.10 6.26
CA SER A 755 -24.42 5.66 7.34
C SER A 755 -25.79 4.99 7.52
N HIS A 756 -26.32 4.33 6.49
CA HIS A 756 -27.63 3.67 6.54
C HIS A 756 -27.61 2.34 7.33
N TYR A 757 -26.44 1.81 7.71
CA TYR A 757 -26.33 0.58 8.51
C TYR A 757 -27.14 0.66 9.81
N GLU A 758 -27.20 1.84 10.43
CA GLU A 758 -27.95 2.08 11.68
C GLU A 758 -29.46 1.83 11.54
N LEU A 759 -29.99 1.95 10.33
CA LEU A 759 -31.40 1.71 10.01
C LEU A 759 -31.73 0.22 9.85
N GLN A 760 -30.73 -0.66 9.90
CA GLN A 760 -30.90 -2.11 9.77
C GLN A 760 -30.41 -2.85 11.02
N PRO A 761 -30.96 -2.57 12.22
CA PRO A 761 -30.60 -3.31 13.42
C PRO A 761 -31.06 -4.76 13.30
N VAL A 762 -30.21 -5.68 13.76
CA VAL A 762 -30.55 -7.08 13.98
C VAL A 762 -31.03 -7.21 15.42
N ALA A 763 -32.24 -7.75 15.61
CA ALA A 763 -32.81 -7.95 16.93
C ALA A 763 -31.95 -8.93 17.76
N LEU A 764 -31.64 -8.54 19.00
CA LEU A 764 -30.82 -9.32 19.94
C LEU A 764 -31.56 -9.46 21.28
N ASP A 765 -32.80 -9.94 21.23
CA ASP A 765 -33.72 -9.96 22.38
C ASP A 765 -33.54 -11.18 23.31
N GLU A 766 -32.57 -12.05 22.99
CA GLU A 766 -32.34 -13.26 23.77
C GLU A 766 -31.75 -12.91 25.15
N PRO A 767 -32.31 -13.47 26.24
CA PRO A 767 -31.87 -13.14 27.60
C PRO A 767 -30.42 -13.61 27.83
N ALA A 768 -29.71 -12.88 28.69
CA ALA A 768 -28.39 -13.29 29.11
C ALA A 768 -28.45 -14.31 30.25
N THR A 769 -27.49 -15.23 30.25
CA THR A 769 -27.13 -16.00 31.45
C THR A 769 -26.05 -15.25 32.20
N ILE A 770 -26.37 -14.76 33.39
CA ILE A 770 -25.44 -14.02 34.25
C ILE A 770 -24.99 -14.92 35.40
N THR A 771 -23.68 -15.06 35.57
CA THR A 771 -23.08 -15.84 36.66
C THR A 771 -22.10 -14.99 37.44
N VAL A 772 -22.28 -14.88 38.75
CA VAL A 772 -21.26 -14.27 39.63
C VAL A 772 -20.08 -15.23 39.75
N LEU A 773 -18.92 -14.83 39.22
CA LEU A 773 -17.69 -15.63 39.30
C LEU A 773 -16.98 -15.41 40.64
N GLU A 774 -16.94 -14.15 41.09
CA GLU A 774 -16.35 -13.75 42.36
C GLU A 774 -17.29 -12.77 43.07
N ALA A 775 -17.83 -13.18 44.20
CA ALA A 775 -18.85 -12.41 44.92
C ALA A 775 -18.27 -11.31 45.81
N SER A 776 -17.03 -11.45 46.28
CA SER A 776 -16.39 -10.44 47.13
C SER A 776 -14.89 -10.59 47.22
N GLY A 777 -14.16 -9.49 47.40
CA GLY A 777 -12.73 -9.51 47.69
C GLY A 777 -11.97 -8.33 47.08
N LEU A 778 -10.72 -8.55 46.69
CA LEU A 778 -9.96 -7.63 45.85
C LEU A 778 -10.54 -7.50 44.44
N ARG A 779 -11.22 -8.56 43.96
CA ARG A 779 -11.98 -8.56 42.72
C ARG A 779 -13.38 -9.11 43.00
N ALA A 780 -14.37 -8.46 42.42
CA ALA A 780 -15.69 -9.04 42.21
C ALA A 780 -15.94 -9.01 40.71
N SER A 781 -16.48 -10.09 40.17
CA SER A 781 -16.63 -10.24 38.72
C SER A 781 -17.82 -11.10 38.36
N LEU A 782 -18.42 -10.80 37.21
CA LEU A 782 -19.55 -11.52 36.67
C LEU A 782 -19.28 -11.95 35.22
N ARG A 783 -19.90 -13.06 34.82
CA ARG A 783 -19.89 -13.55 33.44
C ARG A 783 -21.27 -13.40 32.84
N VAL A 784 -21.35 -12.66 31.73
CA VAL A 784 -22.56 -12.51 30.92
C VAL A 784 -22.38 -13.37 29.66
N THR A 785 -23.23 -14.38 29.50
CA THR A 785 -23.28 -15.20 28.28
C THR A 785 -24.60 -15.00 27.58
N ARG A 786 -24.57 -14.64 26.30
CA ARG A 786 -25.77 -14.44 25.46
C ARG A 786 -25.53 -14.97 24.05
N ARG A 787 -26.62 -15.25 23.35
CA ARG A 787 -26.56 -15.54 21.93
C ARG A 787 -26.66 -14.22 21.15
N ILE A 788 -25.85 -14.09 20.11
CA ILE A 788 -25.85 -12.95 19.19
C ILE A 788 -26.10 -13.54 17.80
N ASN A 789 -27.35 -13.41 17.33
CA ASN A 789 -27.82 -14.09 16.13
C ASN A 789 -27.49 -15.60 16.18
N ASN A 790 -26.65 -16.12 15.28
CA ASN A 790 -26.26 -17.55 15.27
C ASN A 790 -24.95 -17.85 16.04
N SER A 791 -24.40 -16.88 16.76
CA SER A 791 -23.15 -17.00 17.53
C SER A 791 -23.38 -16.90 19.03
N GLN A 792 -22.45 -17.39 19.83
CA GLN A 792 -22.43 -17.16 21.28
C GLN A 792 -21.42 -16.07 21.63
N PHE A 793 -21.78 -15.23 22.59
CA PHE A 793 -20.93 -14.21 23.16
C PHE A 793 -20.82 -14.39 24.68
N THR A 794 -19.61 -14.23 25.19
CA THR A 794 -19.32 -14.27 26.63
C THR A 794 -18.45 -13.07 26.99
N GLN A 795 -18.87 -12.32 28.00
CA GLN A 795 -18.14 -11.18 28.57
C GLN A 795 -17.91 -11.43 30.07
N ASP A 796 -16.66 -11.30 30.50
CA ASP A 796 -16.32 -11.19 31.91
C ASP A 796 -16.17 -9.70 32.25
N ILE A 797 -16.89 -9.24 33.27
CA ILE A 797 -16.93 -7.85 33.75
C ILE A 797 -16.39 -7.78 35.17
#